data_AF-A0A3M7FQ89-F1
#
_entry.id   AF-A0A3M7FQ89-F1
#
_cell.length_a   1.000
_cell.length_b   1.000
_cell.length_c   1.000
_cell.angle_alpha   90.00
_cell.angle_beta   90.00
_cell.angle_gamma   90.00
#
_symmetry.space_group_name_H-M   'P 1'
#
loop_
_entity.id
_entity.type
_entity.pdbx_description
1 polymer ?
#
loop_
_entity_poly.entity_id
_entity_poly.type
_entity_poly.pdbx_seq_one_letter_code
_entity_poly.pdbx_strand_id
1 'polypeptide(L)'
;MNSRTYQCLSCRLRDTARQSVQNAPRRQFHASTPRSSRRKPAYPNVRQSLMEAQSSRAAEIEKLASETGPLRPYTERELQLLAMRYTPEQMKVIREGEQAISREHLVTQGRLRGDAFRPTYIDDFATIRPLVDKPARLALDDALEAQKEEQAQQQKLRIPGVQYSNEEEDPHMTRLCQQTGMTRDQIRKIRIKNLVSHRVVNQTRMGKIQSLYFLTIAGNQDGMLGIGEGKAAEDEDGRRQAMMNAIRNMKPIPRYEDRTIYGDVEAKVGASIVQLSARPPGFGNRCQHLIFELARAAGLSDLAARTPRSRNKMNVVKAAFQALTTQRLPEDVSKARGRKMVDVRKVSTNECDQVATMCLKYEQKVACQDEEKWSDCFFPSHSSTCRVYHPPSGRQDAVAESDRQTQYWKIPIVLKLDHSTMPESIRKTLLAALTASTAVSAAVLPGNSHQRFSRQDAAEYEGYMFAYFTGSSVEGEKIYFAASNGNDALSWQELNGGEPVLSSTKGTTGLRDPFIIRSHDGGTFYLLATDLSIGSGTSWGEAVRDGSRYLEIWESNDLVNWSEQRHVLVSPETAGMTWAPEAHWDDEIGAYAVYWASDLYAEDDPEHTGTSYQRMLYATTTDFVTFSEPQIWQDAGTARIDSTVLKEDGVFYRFTKDEGAVTGCTDIIQESSNDLLDSLDGWEIVASCIGANAGTAAVEGPTSFKSNPNDVNGEKYYLFVDEYVDRGYIPLETDDIANPDWQVSASYNLPTSPRHGTVLPITAAELETLTGAYKTKRDEAAVTHKEPSDEASNGTVLLPGLYADPNMAVFGCQYYIYPTSDGYPGWGGKEFYVWQSSNLVDWTRSEKPFLTLNGTDGNVPWATGNAWAPTIIERDGTYYFYFSGQNPTYDQKTIGVASAPSPEGPFIAKPTAMITNEEDVTTNQAIDPDAFYDPISGKYYLFWGNGVALVAELADDMTSLVPDTTTVISGLTDFREGTFVVYREPYYHMTYSINDTGSPDYQVGYATSDNPRGPWTYRGILLHKDVSKGILATGHDSVINVPGTDDWYMAYHRFHIPDGDGTHRETRIDRLYFDEDGLMVPVVPTLTGPAPERIPGCGRREGCGKGHWS
;
A
#
# COMPACT_ATOMS: atom_id res chain seq x y z
N MET A 1 14.59 -19.16 -76.27
CA MET A 1 14.14 -20.34 -75.50
C MET A 1 14.41 -20.09 -74.02
N ASN A 2 13.32 -19.98 -73.26
CA ASN A 2 13.11 -20.16 -71.82
C ASN A 2 14.00 -19.39 -70.82
N SER A 3 13.53 -18.17 -70.52
CA SER A 3 13.77 -17.41 -69.29
C SER A 3 13.00 -18.06 -68.12
N ARG A 4 13.68 -18.32 -67.00
CA ARG A 4 13.07 -18.66 -65.71
C ARG A 4 13.20 -17.47 -64.76
N THR A 5 12.09 -16.77 -64.56
CA THR A 5 11.87 -15.84 -63.44
C THR A 5 11.14 -16.60 -62.33
N TYR A 6 11.76 -16.66 -61.14
CA TYR A 6 11.08 -17.04 -59.90
C TYR A 6 10.41 -15.79 -59.33
N GLN A 7 9.09 -15.82 -59.18
CA GLN A 7 8.28 -14.68 -58.78
C GLN A 7 7.65 -14.87 -57.39
N CYS A 8 7.37 -13.73 -56.78
CA CYS A 8 7.26 -13.40 -55.36
C CYS A 8 5.99 -13.92 -54.63
N LEU A 9 6.12 -14.17 -53.32
CA LEU A 9 5.04 -14.56 -52.40
C LEU A 9 4.02 -13.42 -52.11
N SER A 10 4.27 -12.19 -52.56
CA SER A 10 3.39 -11.02 -52.36
C SER A 10 2.17 -10.97 -53.28
N CYS A 11 2.00 -11.93 -54.20
CA CYS A 11 0.88 -11.97 -55.14
C CYS A 11 -0.25 -12.94 -54.75
N ARG A 12 -0.19 -13.58 -53.56
CA ARG A 12 -1.26 -14.51 -53.09
C ARG A 12 -2.24 -13.93 -52.07
N LEU A 13 -2.06 -12.69 -51.61
CA LEU A 13 -2.87 -12.10 -50.54
C LEU A 13 -3.54 -10.77 -50.92
N ARG A 14 -3.82 -10.54 -52.21
CA ARG A 14 -4.54 -9.34 -52.66
C ARG A 14 -5.96 -9.55 -53.22
N ASP A 15 -6.49 -10.77 -53.29
CA ASP A 15 -7.82 -11.03 -53.90
C ASP A 15 -8.94 -11.47 -52.94
N THR A 16 -8.74 -11.41 -51.61
CA THR A 16 -9.78 -11.78 -50.62
C THR A 16 -10.37 -10.61 -49.83
N ALA A 17 -10.21 -9.37 -50.29
CA ALA A 17 -10.83 -8.22 -49.63
C ALA A 17 -11.38 -7.24 -50.68
N ARG A 18 -12.52 -7.62 -51.28
CA ARG A 18 -13.51 -6.71 -51.89
C ARG A 18 -14.64 -7.56 -52.48
N GLN A 19 -15.73 -7.75 -51.74
CA GLN A 19 -17.06 -7.63 -52.34
C GLN A 19 -18.14 -7.44 -51.27
N SER A 20 -18.86 -6.35 -51.53
CA SER A 20 -19.95 -5.73 -50.80
C SER A 20 -21.19 -6.61 -50.63
N VAL A 21 -21.82 -6.46 -49.47
CA VAL A 21 -23.16 -6.96 -49.15
C VAL A 21 -24.20 -6.18 -49.97
N GLN A 22 -24.84 -6.83 -50.94
CA GLN A 22 -26.15 -6.42 -51.46
C GLN A 22 -27.09 -7.63 -51.59
N ASN A 23 -28.15 -7.57 -50.78
CA ASN A 23 -29.52 -8.09 -50.92
C ASN A 23 -29.80 -9.24 -51.91
N ALA A 24 -30.28 -10.37 -51.36
CA ALA A 24 -31.10 -11.35 -52.06
C ALA A 24 -32.18 -11.93 -51.09
N PRO A 25 -33.31 -12.43 -51.58
CA PRO A 25 -34.65 -12.01 -51.15
C PRO A 25 -35.24 -12.81 -49.98
N ARG A 26 -36.13 -12.11 -49.24
CA ARG A 26 -37.05 -12.68 -48.23
C ARG A 26 -37.85 -13.85 -48.82
N ARG A 27 -37.72 -15.05 -48.24
CA ARG A 27 -38.69 -16.15 -48.40
C ARG A 27 -39.61 -16.20 -47.19
N GLN A 28 -40.91 -16.20 -47.47
CA GLN A 28 -42.00 -16.25 -46.51
C GLN A 28 -42.03 -17.60 -45.77
N PHE A 29 -42.10 -17.55 -44.44
CA PHE A 29 -42.58 -18.67 -43.63
C PHE A 29 -44.11 -18.64 -43.64
N HIS A 30 -44.72 -19.39 -44.55
CA HIS A 30 -45.99 -20.14 -44.40
C HIS A 30 -46.52 -20.52 -45.80
N ALA A 31 -46.46 -21.81 -46.11
CA ALA A 31 -47.44 -22.54 -46.92
C ALA A 31 -46.95 -23.99 -47.07
N SER A 32 -47.45 -24.88 -46.22
CA SER A 32 -47.47 -26.31 -46.54
C SER A 32 -48.34 -26.50 -47.80
N THR A 33 -47.80 -27.19 -48.80
CA THR A 33 -48.50 -27.54 -50.04
C THR A 33 -49.84 -28.23 -49.75
N PRO A 34 -50.95 -27.84 -50.40
CA PRO A 34 -52.25 -28.49 -50.20
C PRO A 34 -52.22 -29.87 -50.88
N ARG A 35 -52.32 -30.94 -50.09
CA ARG A 35 -52.59 -32.28 -50.60
C ARG A 35 -54.10 -32.46 -50.77
N SER A 36 -54.49 -32.86 -51.97
CA SER A 36 -55.88 -33.02 -52.38
C SER A 36 -56.63 -34.06 -51.55
N SER A 37 -57.89 -33.75 -51.31
CA SER A 37 -58.87 -34.56 -50.60
C SER A 37 -59.09 -35.92 -51.27
N ARG A 38 -58.74 -37.01 -50.59
CA ARG A 38 -59.53 -38.26 -50.59
C ARG A 38 -59.14 -39.16 -49.41
N ARG A 39 -60.10 -39.26 -48.49
CA ARG A 39 -60.30 -40.23 -47.40
C ARG A 39 -59.36 -41.45 -47.39
N LYS A 40 -58.51 -41.51 -46.36
CA LYS A 40 -58.23 -42.67 -45.47
C LYS A 40 -57.32 -42.19 -44.31
N PRO A 41 -57.55 -42.60 -43.05
CA PRO A 41 -56.63 -42.29 -41.96
C PRO A 41 -55.26 -42.94 -42.22
N ALA A 42 -54.19 -42.20 -41.98
CA ALA A 42 -52.82 -42.57 -42.32
C ALA A 42 -52.20 -43.54 -41.31
N TYR A 43 -52.89 -44.62 -40.95
CA TYR A 43 -52.30 -45.69 -40.14
C TYR A 43 -52.66 -47.10 -40.65
N PRO A 44 -51.74 -48.07 -40.54
CA PRO A 44 -51.95 -49.42 -41.06
C PRO A 44 -52.98 -50.18 -40.22
N ASN A 45 -53.77 -51.06 -40.85
CA ASN A 45 -54.70 -51.95 -40.17
C ASN A 45 -53.95 -52.85 -39.18
N VAL A 46 -54.28 -52.68 -37.91
CA VAL A 46 -53.71 -53.40 -36.79
C VAL A 46 -54.44 -54.75 -36.60
N ARG A 47 -53.69 -55.85 -36.44
CA ARG A 47 -54.22 -57.21 -36.23
C ARG A 47 -55.04 -57.31 -34.93
N GLN A 48 -56.01 -58.22 -34.90
CA GLN A 48 -56.95 -58.45 -33.78
C GLN A 48 -56.28 -58.63 -32.40
N SER A 49 -55.04 -59.11 -32.35
CA SER A 49 -54.23 -59.23 -31.11
C SER A 49 -53.81 -57.90 -30.48
N LEU A 50 -53.96 -56.78 -31.20
CA LEU A 50 -53.68 -55.43 -30.71
C LEU A 50 -54.97 -54.66 -30.35
N MET A 51 -56.17 -55.20 -30.63
CA MET A 51 -57.43 -54.62 -30.15
C MET A 51 -57.62 -54.85 -28.64
N GLU A 52 -57.14 -55.97 -28.10
CA GLU A 52 -57.11 -56.22 -26.63
C GLU A 52 -56.06 -55.34 -25.91
N ALA A 53 -55.01 -54.93 -26.62
CA ALA A 53 -54.04 -53.94 -26.12
C ALA A 53 -54.55 -52.48 -26.27
N GLN A 54 -55.62 -52.23 -27.03
CA GLN A 54 -56.24 -50.92 -27.15
C GLN A 54 -57.27 -50.66 -26.05
N SER A 55 -57.99 -51.68 -25.56
CA SER A 55 -58.93 -51.53 -24.44
C SER A 55 -58.21 -51.34 -23.09
N SER A 56 -57.09 -52.03 -22.86
CA SER A 56 -56.22 -51.78 -21.69
C SER A 56 -55.59 -50.40 -21.73
N ARG A 57 -55.17 -49.95 -22.91
CA ARG A 57 -54.62 -48.61 -23.14
C ARG A 57 -55.67 -47.50 -23.03
N ALA A 58 -56.93 -47.75 -23.37
CA ALA A 58 -58.04 -46.81 -23.15
C ALA A 58 -58.32 -46.58 -21.65
N ALA A 59 -58.31 -47.65 -20.84
CA ALA A 59 -58.44 -47.55 -19.39
C ALA A 59 -57.22 -46.85 -18.74
N GLU A 60 -56.02 -47.06 -19.29
CA GLU A 60 -54.79 -46.39 -18.85
C GLU A 60 -54.76 -44.89 -19.26
N ILE A 61 -55.33 -44.55 -20.43
CA ILE A 61 -55.57 -43.17 -20.88
C ILE A 61 -56.54 -42.46 -19.95
N GLU A 62 -57.65 -43.10 -19.58
CA GLU A 62 -58.66 -42.56 -18.67
C GLU A 62 -58.09 -42.36 -17.26
N LYS A 63 -57.22 -43.26 -16.80
CA LYS A 63 -56.51 -43.14 -15.53
C LYS A 63 -55.47 -42.01 -15.52
N LEU A 64 -54.71 -41.82 -16.60
CA LEU A 64 -53.72 -40.74 -16.73
C LEU A 64 -54.36 -39.35 -16.88
N ALA A 65 -55.55 -39.28 -17.49
CA ALA A 65 -56.34 -38.05 -17.66
C ALA A 65 -57.36 -37.79 -16.54
N SER A 66 -57.48 -38.70 -15.56
CA SER A 66 -58.36 -38.56 -14.40
C SER A 66 -58.01 -37.34 -13.54
N GLU A 67 -58.95 -36.85 -12.72
CA GLU A 67 -58.74 -35.68 -11.85
C GLU A 67 -57.59 -35.84 -10.83
N THR A 68 -57.18 -37.08 -10.56
CA THR A 68 -56.04 -37.44 -9.69
C THR A 68 -54.78 -37.86 -10.47
N GLY A 69 -54.83 -37.83 -11.81
CA GLY A 69 -53.75 -38.23 -12.70
C GLY A 69 -52.66 -37.15 -12.87
N PRO A 70 -51.48 -37.52 -13.39
CA PRO A 70 -50.36 -36.59 -13.60
C PRO A 70 -50.62 -35.52 -14.68
N LEU A 71 -51.70 -35.64 -15.47
CA LEU A 71 -52.11 -34.67 -16.49
C LEU A 71 -53.42 -33.94 -16.12
N ARG A 72 -53.76 -33.85 -14.83
CA ARG A 72 -54.94 -33.14 -14.33
C ARG A 72 -54.87 -31.63 -14.60
N PRO A 73 -56.02 -30.91 -14.63
CA PRO A 73 -55.99 -29.46 -14.74
C PRO A 73 -55.28 -28.82 -13.56
N TYR A 74 -54.77 -27.61 -13.77
CA TYR A 74 -54.41 -26.76 -12.64
C TYR A 74 -55.66 -26.45 -11.82
N THR A 75 -55.54 -26.60 -10.50
CA THR A 75 -56.57 -26.16 -9.56
C THR A 75 -56.53 -24.64 -9.40
N GLU A 76 -57.63 -24.05 -8.94
CA GLU A 76 -57.71 -22.60 -8.71
C GLU A 76 -56.61 -22.10 -7.77
N ARG A 77 -56.25 -22.90 -6.75
CA ARG A 77 -55.15 -22.60 -5.83
C ARG A 77 -53.78 -22.63 -6.52
N GLU A 78 -53.55 -23.57 -7.43
CA GLU A 78 -52.30 -23.65 -8.19
C GLU A 78 -52.17 -22.50 -9.19
N LEU A 79 -53.27 -22.10 -9.83
CA LEU A 79 -53.32 -20.92 -10.68
C LEU A 79 -53.02 -19.63 -9.89
N GLN A 80 -53.47 -19.54 -8.64
CA GLN A 80 -53.12 -18.42 -7.75
C GLN A 80 -51.63 -18.42 -7.39
N LEU A 81 -51.04 -19.57 -7.07
CA LEU A 81 -49.60 -19.69 -6.78
C LEU A 81 -48.74 -19.37 -8.01
N LEU A 82 -49.16 -19.81 -9.20
CA LEU A 82 -48.48 -19.46 -10.45
C LEU A 82 -48.56 -17.95 -10.73
N ALA A 83 -49.68 -17.31 -10.42
CA ALA A 83 -49.84 -15.87 -10.56
C ALA A 83 -48.97 -15.04 -9.59
N MET A 84 -48.47 -15.63 -8.51
CA MET A 84 -47.47 -14.99 -7.64
C MET A 84 -46.05 -15.05 -8.23
N ARG A 85 -45.80 -15.94 -9.20
CA ARG A 85 -44.47 -16.19 -9.79
C ARG A 85 -44.31 -15.66 -11.21
N TYR A 86 -45.38 -15.61 -12.00
CA TYR A 86 -45.36 -15.19 -13.40
C TYR A 86 -46.13 -13.88 -13.63
N THR A 87 -45.72 -13.12 -14.64
CA THR A 87 -46.39 -11.85 -15.01
C THR A 87 -47.82 -12.09 -15.52
N PRO A 88 -48.71 -11.07 -15.47
CA PRO A 88 -50.08 -11.19 -15.98
C PRO A 88 -50.16 -11.67 -17.44
N GLU A 89 -49.24 -11.22 -18.29
CA GLU A 89 -49.13 -11.59 -19.70
C GLU A 89 -48.72 -13.06 -19.84
N GLN A 90 -47.75 -13.52 -19.06
CA GLN A 90 -47.32 -14.92 -19.04
C GLN A 90 -48.43 -15.84 -18.51
N MET A 91 -49.15 -15.41 -17.46
CA MET A 91 -50.29 -16.15 -16.92
C MET A 91 -51.42 -16.31 -17.92
N LYS A 92 -51.64 -15.31 -18.79
CA LYS A 92 -52.59 -15.42 -19.90
C LYS A 92 -52.17 -16.52 -20.89
N VAL A 93 -50.90 -16.56 -21.27
CA VAL A 93 -50.36 -17.59 -22.19
C VAL A 93 -50.45 -18.99 -21.58
N ILE A 94 -50.17 -19.14 -20.28
CA ILE A 94 -50.28 -20.43 -19.58
C ILE A 94 -51.72 -20.97 -19.65
N ARG A 95 -52.72 -20.11 -19.39
CA ARG A 95 -54.15 -20.50 -19.47
C ARG A 95 -54.57 -20.86 -20.90
N GLU A 96 -54.14 -20.08 -21.88
CA GLU A 96 -54.42 -20.36 -23.30
C GLU A 96 -53.76 -21.67 -23.76
N GLY A 97 -52.54 -21.96 -23.28
CA GLY A 97 -51.83 -23.22 -23.54
C GLY A 97 -52.55 -24.45 -22.97
N GLU A 98 -53.05 -24.37 -21.73
CA GLU A 98 -53.82 -25.44 -21.11
C GLU A 98 -55.16 -25.69 -21.84
N GLN A 99 -55.81 -24.63 -22.34
CA GLN A 99 -57.04 -24.75 -23.12
C GLN A 99 -56.80 -25.31 -24.52
N ALA A 100 -55.68 -24.96 -25.16
CA ALA A 100 -55.37 -25.35 -26.54
C ALA A 100 -54.87 -26.80 -26.67
N ILE A 101 -54.16 -27.32 -25.67
CA ILE A 101 -53.54 -28.65 -25.72
C ILE A 101 -54.44 -29.69 -25.05
N SER A 102 -55.13 -30.49 -25.87
CA SER A 102 -55.98 -31.58 -25.36
C SER A 102 -55.15 -32.70 -24.68
N ARG A 103 -55.60 -33.11 -23.50
CA ARG A 103 -55.00 -34.21 -22.71
C ARG A 103 -55.09 -35.54 -23.43
N GLU A 104 -56.23 -35.81 -24.07
CA GLU A 104 -56.45 -37.03 -24.85
C GLU A 104 -55.42 -37.15 -25.98
N HIS A 105 -55.05 -36.02 -26.59
CA HIS A 105 -53.99 -35.98 -27.59
C HIS A 105 -52.60 -36.26 -26.98
N LEU A 106 -52.29 -35.72 -25.80
CA LEU A 106 -51.00 -36.01 -25.16
C LEU A 106 -50.84 -37.51 -24.83
N VAL A 107 -51.91 -38.19 -24.43
CA VAL A 107 -51.82 -39.64 -24.12
C VAL A 107 -51.89 -40.53 -25.36
N THR A 108 -52.69 -40.17 -26.37
CA THR A 108 -52.86 -41.00 -27.58
C THR A 108 -51.69 -40.87 -28.56
N GLN A 109 -51.10 -39.67 -28.69
CA GLN A 109 -50.07 -39.36 -29.69
C GLN A 109 -48.79 -38.71 -29.15
N GLY A 110 -48.76 -38.30 -27.87
CA GLY A 110 -47.56 -37.72 -27.25
C GLY A 110 -46.40 -38.72 -27.16
N ARG A 111 -45.17 -38.22 -27.35
CA ARG A 111 -43.93 -38.99 -27.28
C ARG A 111 -42.84 -38.15 -26.63
N LEU A 112 -41.90 -38.78 -25.94
CA LEU A 112 -40.73 -38.08 -25.41
C LEU A 112 -39.85 -37.62 -26.58
N ARG A 113 -39.49 -36.33 -26.53
CA ARG A 113 -38.67 -35.68 -27.56
C ARG A 113 -37.23 -36.20 -27.46
N GLY A 114 -36.62 -36.56 -28.58
CA GLY A 114 -35.25 -37.11 -28.65
C GLY A 114 -34.42 -36.56 -29.81
N ASP A 115 -34.89 -35.52 -30.48
CA ASP A 115 -34.12 -34.85 -31.53
C ASP A 115 -33.01 -33.96 -30.97
N ALA A 116 -32.05 -33.62 -31.82
CA ALA A 116 -30.86 -32.84 -31.49
C ALA A 116 -31.15 -31.39 -31.06
N PHE A 117 -32.36 -30.89 -31.32
CA PHE A 117 -32.79 -29.53 -30.93
C PHE A 117 -33.57 -29.52 -29.62
N ARG A 118 -33.67 -30.65 -28.91
CA ARG A 118 -34.21 -30.69 -27.56
C ARG A 118 -33.19 -30.04 -26.60
N PRO A 119 -33.58 -29.06 -25.79
CA PRO A 119 -32.74 -28.60 -24.69
C PRO A 119 -32.33 -29.78 -23.80
N THR A 120 -31.07 -29.78 -23.36
CA THR A 120 -30.54 -30.84 -22.48
C THR A 120 -30.94 -30.65 -21.03
N TYR A 121 -31.50 -29.48 -20.69
CA TYR A 121 -31.98 -29.07 -19.38
C TYR A 121 -33.46 -28.63 -19.45
N ILE A 122 -34.10 -28.53 -18.29
CA ILE A 122 -35.46 -27.99 -18.15
C ILE A 122 -35.34 -26.56 -17.64
N ASP A 123 -36.02 -25.63 -18.30
CA ASP A 123 -36.12 -24.23 -17.91
C ASP A 123 -37.52 -23.72 -18.26
N ASP A 124 -38.01 -22.72 -17.53
CA ASP A 124 -39.31 -22.08 -17.82
C ASP A 124 -39.19 -20.95 -18.85
N PHE A 125 -37.96 -20.53 -19.17
CA PHE A 125 -37.62 -19.49 -20.16
C PHE A 125 -38.39 -18.17 -19.94
N ALA A 126 -38.84 -17.91 -18.71
CA ALA A 126 -39.66 -16.75 -18.38
C ALA A 126 -38.83 -15.46 -18.28
N THR A 127 -37.52 -15.59 -18.05
CA THR A 127 -36.55 -14.49 -17.91
C THR A 127 -35.40 -14.67 -18.88
N ILE A 128 -34.87 -13.58 -19.43
CA ILE A 128 -33.69 -13.58 -20.29
C ILE A 128 -32.45 -13.75 -19.40
N ARG A 129 -31.72 -14.85 -19.59
CA ARG A 129 -30.48 -15.11 -18.85
C ARG A 129 -29.29 -14.51 -19.61
N PRO A 130 -28.45 -13.68 -18.97
CA PRO A 130 -27.37 -12.95 -19.65
C PRO A 130 -26.38 -13.82 -20.45
N LEU A 131 -26.16 -15.07 -20.03
CA LEU A 131 -25.13 -15.95 -20.62
C LEU A 131 -25.64 -16.88 -21.73
N VAL A 132 -26.90 -17.34 -21.63
CA VAL A 132 -27.44 -18.40 -22.50
C VAL A 132 -28.48 -17.88 -23.49
N ASP A 133 -29.10 -16.74 -23.18
CA ASP A 133 -30.05 -16.08 -24.06
C ASP A 133 -29.40 -14.91 -24.78
N LYS A 134 -29.99 -14.50 -25.91
CA LYS A 134 -29.52 -13.31 -26.60
C LYS A 134 -29.83 -12.07 -25.76
N PRO A 135 -28.91 -11.11 -25.63
CA PRO A 135 -29.13 -9.91 -24.86
C PRO A 135 -30.37 -9.17 -25.36
N ALA A 136 -31.24 -8.78 -24.42
CA ALA A 136 -32.42 -7.98 -24.71
C ALA A 136 -31.94 -6.63 -25.24
N ARG A 137 -32.44 -6.22 -26.41
CA ARG A 137 -32.06 -4.94 -27.01
C ARG A 137 -32.85 -3.82 -26.33
N LEU A 138 -32.46 -3.45 -25.12
CA LEU A 138 -32.96 -2.28 -24.38
C LEU A 138 -32.09 -1.05 -24.70
N ALA A 139 -32.71 0.13 -24.64
CA ALA A 139 -32.24 1.34 -25.28
C ALA A 139 -31.13 2.03 -24.49
N LEU A 140 -30.00 2.25 -25.17
CA LEU A 140 -28.85 3.18 -24.97
C LEU A 140 -28.28 3.48 -23.57
N ASP A 141 -29.05 3.54 -22.49
CA ASP A 141 -28.54 3.86 -21.15
C ASP A 141 -27.89 2.64 -20.46
N ASP A 142 -28.30 1.42 -20.86
CA ASP A 142 -27.69 0.16 -20.39
C ASP A 142 -26.36 -0.18 -21.10
N ALA A 143 -25.95 0.57 -22.13
CA ALA A 143 -24.71 0.30 -22.88
C ALA A 143 -23.44 0.65 -22.08
N LEU A 144 -23.55 1.60 -21.14
CA LEU A 144 -22.45 2.01 -20.25
C LEU A 144 -22.26 1.01 -19.10
N GLU A 145 -23.36 0.49 -18.55
CA GLU A 145 -23.38 -0.62 -17.58
C GLU A 145 -22.90 -1.92 -18.22
N ALA A 146 -23.31 -2.20 -19.47
CA ALA A 146 -22.87 -3.39 -20.20
C ALA A 146 -21.37 -3.39 -20.52
N GLN A 147 -20.72 -2.24 -20.73
CA GLN A 147 -19.25 -2.19 -20.89
C GLN A 147 -18.51 -2.48 -19.58
N LYS A 148 -19.05 -2.02 -18.44
CA LYS A 148 -18.50 -2.32 -17.11
C LYS A 148 -18.67 -3.81 -16.75
N GLU A 149 -19.83 -4.40 -17.07
CA GLU A 149 -20.05 -5.83 -16.89
C GLU A 149 -19.25 -6.68 -17.88
N GLU A 150 -19.07 -6.27 -19.14
CA GLU A 150 -18.31 -7.03 -20.15
C GLU A 150 -16.80 -7.06 -19.82
N GLN A 151 -16.24 -5.99 -19.22
CA GLN A 151 -14.89 -6.00 -18.65
C GLN A 151 -14.78 -6.88 -17.39
N ALA A 152 -15.79 -6.89 -16.51
CA ALA A 152 -15.84 -7.79 -15.36
C ALA A 152 -16.05 -9.27 -15.75
N GLN A 153 -16.72 -9.55 -16.87
CA GLN A 153 -17.00 -10.90 -17.36
C GLN A 153 -15.85 -11.51 -18.17
N GLN A 154 -15.04 -10.72 -18.88
CA GLN A 154 -13.84 -11.24 -19.56
C GLN A 154 -12.83 -11.88 -18.59
N GLN A 155 -12.90 -11.53 -17.30
CA GLN A 155 -12.12 -12.16 -16.23
C GLN A 155 -12.60 -13.57 -15.82
N LYS A 156 -13.74 -14.08 -16.34
CA LYS A 156 -14.38 -15.33 -15.86
C LYS A 156 -14.71 -16.40 -16.92
N LEU A 157 -14.04 -16.43 -18.08
CA LEU A 157 -14.12 -17.57 -18.99
C LEU A 157 -12.90 -18.49 -18.85
N ARG A 158 -12.87 -19.28 -17.77
CA ARG A 158 -11.92 -20.41 -17.64
C ARG A 158 -12.45 -21.63 -18.40
N ILE A 159 -11.70 -22.08 -19.41
CA ILE A 159 -11.97 -23.33 -20.14
C ILE A 159 -11.70 -24.53 -19.19
N PRO A 160 -12.66 -25.45 -18.97
CA PRO A 160 -12.43 -26.63 -18.14
C PRO A 160 -11.30 -27.50 -18.72
N GLY A 161 -10.21 -27.66 -17.96
CA GLY A 161 -9.04 -28.48 -18.33
C GLY A 161 -7.78 -27.69 -18.72
N VAL A 162 -7.84 -26.36 -18.74
CA VAL A 162 -6.66 -25.49 -18.93
C VAL A 162 -6.38 -24.74 -17.63
N GLN A 163 -5.16 -24.90 -17.09
CA GLN A 163 -4.70 -24.09 -15.96
C GLN A 163 -4.29 -22.71 -16.50
N TYR A 164 -4.99 -21.68 -16.03
CA TYR A 164 -4.64 -20.29 -16.28
C TYR A 164 -3.98 -19.75 -15.00
N SER A 165 -2.65 -19.68 -15.00
CA SER A 165 -1.88 -18.87 -14.06
C SER A 165 -1.93 -17.40 -14.50
N ASN A 166 -2.09 -16.48 -13.56
CA ASN A 166 -2.16 -15.04 -13.82
C ASN A 166 -0.78 -14.38 -13.98
N GLU A 167 0.30 -15.16 -14.08
CA GLU A 167 1.60 -14.66 -14.54
C GLU A 167 1.62 -14.87 -16.07
N GLU A 168 1.69 -13.81 -16.87
CA GLU A 168 2.12 -13.95 -18.27
C GLU A 168 3.51 -14.60 -18.25
N GLU A 169 3.56 -15.91 -18.50
CA GLU A 169 4.78 -16.67 -18.37
C GLU A 169 5.70 -16.33 -19.54
N ASP A 170 6.76 -15.55 -19.29
CA ASP A 170 7.86 -15.36 -20.25
C ASP A 170 8.29 -16.75 -20.77
N PRO A 171 8.07 -17.06 -22.08
CA PRO A 171 8.39 -18.37 -22.64
C PRO A 171 9.88 -18.75 -22.48
N HIS A 172 10.76 -17.75 -22.34
CA HIS A 172 12.18 -17.94 -22.12
C HIS A 172 12.48 -18.40 -20.69
N MET A 173 11.76 -17.88 -19.68
CA MET A 173 11.91 -18.27 -18.28
C MET A 173 11.43 -19.71 -18.06
N THR A 174 10.29 -20.09 -18.65
CA THR A 174 9.78 -21.46 -18.56
C THR A 174 10.74 -22.46 -19.21
N ARG A 175 11.35 -22.10 -20.36
CA ARG A 175 12.39 -22.94 -21.00
C ARG A 175 13.65 -23.03 -20.14
N LEU A 176 14.05 -21.96 -19.47
CA LEU A 176 15.21 -21.97 -18.58
C LEU A 176 14.99 -22.88 -17.37
N CYS A 177 13.82 -22.81 -16.72
CA CYS A 177 13.43 -23.69 -15.62
C CYS A 177 13.50 -25.17 -16.03
N GLN A 178 12.99 -25.50 -17.22
CA GLN A 178 13.04 -26.86 -17.77
C GLN A 178 14.48 -27.34 -18.02
N GLN A 179 15.38 -26.46 -18.45
CA GLN A 179 16.77 -26.82 -18.78
C GLN A 179 17.68 -26.94 -17.55
N THR A 180 17.49 -26.11 -16.54
CA THR A 180 18.32 -26.10 -15.33
C THR A 180 17.74 -26.96 -14.21
N GLY A 181 16.45 -27.31 -14.28
CA GLY A 181 15.73 -27.99 -13.20
C GLY A 181 15.47 -27.09 -11.99
N MET A 182 15.73 -25.78 -12.11
CA MET A 182 15.52 -24.81 -11.04
C MET A 182 14.10 -24.25 -11.08
N THR A 183 13.53 -23.97 -9.91
CA THR A 183 12.24 -23.28 -9.81
C THR A 183 12.39 -21.80 -10.19
N ARG A 184 11.28 -21.13 -10.51
CA ARG A 184 11.28 -19.69 -10.81
C ARG A 184 11.88 -18.88 -9.65
N ASP A 185 11.51 -19.20 -8.43
CA ASP A 185 12.01 -18.51 -7.24
C ASP A 185 13.51 -18.74 -7.02
N GLN A 186 14.01 -19.93 -7.32
CA GLN A 186 15.44 -20.21 -7.28
C GLN A 186 16.20 -19.37 -8.32
N ILE A 187 15.65 -19.23 -9.53
CA ILE A 187 16.26 -18.40 -10.59
C ILE A 187 16.21 -16.91 -10.23
N ARG A 188 15.09 -16.42 -9.68
CA ARG A 188 14.93 -15.03 -9.21
C ARG A 188 15.94 -14.66 -8.12
N LYS A 189 16.35 -15.63 -7.29
CA LYS A 189 17.37 -15.44 -6.23
C LYS A 189 18.82 -15.45 -6.75
N ILE A 190 19.06 -15.82 -8.01
CA ILE A 190 20.42 -15.84 -8.58
C ILE A 190 20.86 -14.40 -8.86
N ARG A 191 21.99 -14.01 -8.29
CA ARG A 191 22.63 -12.72 -8.57
C ARG A 191 23.20 -12.73 -9.98
N ILE A 192 22.64 -11.91 -10.86
CA ILE A 192 23.07 -11.77 -12.25
C ILE A 192 23.69 -10.38 -12.43
N LYS A 193 24.87 -10.30 -13.06
CA LYS A 193 25.50 -9.01 -13.37
C LYS A 193 26.23 -9.06 -14.70
N ASN A 194 25.95 -8.09 -15.56
CA ASN A 194 26.72 -7.89 -16.79
C ASN A 194 28.06 -7.20 -16.45
N LEU A 195 29.17 -7.82 -16.84
CA LEU A 195 30.52 -7.33 -16.50
C LEU A 195 31.21 -6.64 -17.67
N VAL A 196 30.94 -7.07 -18.90
CA VAL A 196 31.59 -6.53 -20.10
C VAL A 196 30.57 -6.37 -21.21
N SER A 197 30.43 -5.14 -21.70
CA SER A 197 29.71 -4.82 -22.93
C SER A 197 30.69 -4.31 -23.99
N HIS A 198 30.58 -4.85 -25.21
CA HIS A 198 31.39 -4.42 -26.35
C HIS A 198 30.53 -4.31 -27.60
N ARG A 199 30.64 -3.19 -28.33
CA ARG A 199 30.15 -3.09 -29.69
C ARG A 199 31.19 -3.70 -30.62
N VAL A 200 30.83 -4.79 -31.29
CA VAL A 200 31.70 -5.56 -32.19
C VAL A 200 31.17 -5.42 -33.61
N VAL A 201 32.04 -5.12 -34.56
CA VAL A 201 31.65 -4.93 -35.96
C VAL A 201 32.26 -6.03 -36.80
N ASN A 202 31.44 -6.70 -37.60
CA ASN A 202 31.89 -7.65 -38.61
C ASN A 202 31.77 -7.00 -40.00
N GLN A 203 32.88 -6.98 -40.75
CA GLN A 203 32.85 -6.47 -42.12
C GLN A 203 32.38 -7.57 -43.06
N THR A 204 31.23 -7.34 -43.70
CA THR A 204 30.63 -8.30 -44.63
C THR A 204 30.54 -7.72 -46.04
N ARG A 205 30.14 -8.54 -47.02
CA ARG A 205 29.87 -8.07 -48.38
C ARG A 205 28.77 -7.01 -48.43
N MET A 206 27.87 -6.97 -47.44
CA MET A 206 26.77 -6.01 -47.32
C MET A 206 27.15 -4.76 -46.50
N GLY A 207 28.41 -4.65 -46.06
CA GLY A 207 28.89 -3.57 -45.21
C GLY A 207 29.19 -4.00 -43.77
N LYS A 208 29.35 -2.99 -42.90
CA LYS A 208 29.67 -3.16 -41.48
C LYS A 208 28.41 -3.58 -40.71
N ILE A 209 28.33 -4.85 -40.31
CA ILE A 209 27.26 -5.34 -39.45
C ILE A 209 27.72 -5.21 -38.00
N GLN A 210 27.02 -4.36 -37.24
CA GLN A 210 27.30 -4.17 -35.82
C GLN A 210 26.55 -5.20 -34.98
N SER A 211 27.15 -5.60 -33.87
CA SER A 211 26.51 -6.45 -32.86
C SER A 211 27.01 -6.06 -31.49
N LEU A 212 26.17 -6.20 -30.48
CA LEU A 212 26.52 -6.00 -29.08
C LEU A 212 26.87 -7.34 -28.45
N TYR A 213 28.05 -7.40 -27.85
CA TYR A 213 28.56 -8.54 -27.10
C TYR A 213 28.48 -8.27 -25.61
N PHE A 214 27.98 -9.24 -24.85
CA PHE A 214 27.84 -9.19 -23.40
C PHE A 214 28.52 -10.39 -22.74
N LEU A 215 29.17 -10.15 -21.61
CA LEU A 215 29.68 -11.17 -20.71
C LEU A 215 29.07 -10.97 -19.32
N THR A 216 28.17 -11.88 -18.97
CA THR A 216 27.36 -11.84 -17.75
C THR A 216 27.80 -12.94 -16.79
N ILE A 217 27.75 -12.65 -15.49
CA ILE A 217 27.91 -13.65 -14.44
C ILE A 217 26.57 -13.94 -13.78
N ALA A 218 26.41 -15.16 -13.26
CA ALA A 218 25.28 -15.61 -12.48
C ALA A 218 25.79 -16.41 -11.28
N GLY A 219 25.34 -16.12 -10.07
CA GLY A 219 25.73 -16.91 -8.90
C GLY A 219 24.70 -16.85 -7.77
N ASN A 220 24.60 -17.93 -7.00
CA ASN A 220 23.63 -18.07 -5.91
C ASN A 220 24.15 -17.50 -4.57
N GLN A 221 25.34 -16.89 -4.56
CA GLN A 221 26.04 -16.41 -3.36
C GLN A 221 26.35 -17.48 -2.32
N ASP A 222 26.16 -18.74 -2.66
CA ASP A 222 26.39 -19.90 -1.81
C ASP A 222 27.15 -20.97 -2.60
N GLY A 223 28.32 -20.58 -3.11
CA GLY A 223 29.25 -21.49 -3.77
C GLY A 223 28.89 -21.92 -5.18
N MET A 224 27.82 -21.43 -5.83
CA MET A 224 27.57 -21.66 -7.27
C MET A 224 27.82 -20.39 -8.07
N LEU A 225 28.61 -20.51 -9.14
CA LEU A 225 28.95 -19.40 -10.03
C LEU A 225 29.00 -19.87 -11.47
N GLY A 226 28.48 -19.06 -12.38
CA GLY A 226 28.48 -19.28 -13.82
C GLY A 226 28.81 -18.00 -14.58
N ILE A 227 29.36 -18.18 -15.78
CA ILE A 227 29.60 -17.08 -16.73
C ILE A 227 28.95 -17.41 -18.06
N GLY A 228 28.41 -16.38 -18.73
CA GLY A 228 27.66 -16.52 -19.96
C GLY A 228 27.97 -15.40 -20.93
N GLU A 229 28.09 -15.77 -22.20
CA GLU A 229 28.35 -14.84 -23.30
C GLU A 229 27.11 -14.74 -24.19
N GLY A 230 26.78 -13.53 -24.64
CA GLY A 230 25.66 -13.27 -25.53
C GLY A 230 26.08 -12.28 -26.61
N LYS A 231 25.58 -12.47 -27.83
CA LYS A 231 25.87 -11.57 -28.95
C LYS A 231 24.66 -11.46 -29.87
N ALA A 232 24.11 -10.27 -29.98
CA ALA A 232 22.96 -9.98 -30.84
C ALA A 232 23.11 -8.62 -31.54
N ALA A 233 22.24 -8.33 -32.50
CA ALA A 233 22.15 -7.00 -33.11
C ALA A 233 21.57 -6.00 -32.11
N GLU A 234 20.47 -6.39 -31.47
CA GLU A 234 19.81 -5.65 -30.41
C GLU A 234 20.42 -5.90 -29.04
N ASP A 235 20.33 -4.89 -28.19
CA ASP A 235 20.94 -4.88 -26.86
C ASP A 235 20.30 -5.91 -25.92
N GLU A 236 18.96 -5.92 -25.85
CA GLU A 236 18.23 -6.80 -24.94
C GLU A 236 18.45 -8.28 -25.23
N ASP A 237 18.39 -8.66 -26.51
CA ASP A 237 18.60 -10.05 -26.94
C ASP A 237 20.01 -10.54 -26.57
N GLY A 238 20.99 -9.67 -26.70
CA GLY A 238 22.37 -9.94 -26.32
C GLY A 238 22.52 -10.16 -24.81
N ARG A 239 21.92 -9.29 -23.99
CA ARG A 239 21.95 -9.42 -22.52
C ARG A 239 21.19 -10.66 -22.06
N ARG A 240 19.99 -10.90 -22.59
CA ARG A 240 19.13 -12.04 -22.26
C ARG A 240 19.83 -13.36 -22.59
N GLN A 241 20.47 -13.45 -23.75
CA GLN A 241 21.27 -14.62 -24.14
C GLN A 241 22.46 -14.85 -23.19
N ALA A 242 23.19 -13.79 -22.83
CA ALA A 242 24.32 -13.88 -21.90
C ALA A 242 23.86 -14.33 -20.50
N MET A 243 22.74 -13.79 -20.01
CA MET A 243 22.13 -14.17 -18.73
C MET A 243 21.73 -15.65 -18.71
N MET A 244 20.95 -16.11 -19.69
CA MET A 244 20.52 -17.50 -19.76
C MET A 244 21.71 -18.47 -19.85
N ASN A 245 22.75 -18.11 -20.61
CA ASN A 245 23.99 -18.88 -20.68
C ASN A 245 24.72 -18.91 -19.34
N ALA A 246 24.75 -17.81 -18.59
CA ALA A 246 25.43 -17.74 -17.30
C ALA A 246 24.77 -18.66 -16.26
N ILE A 247 23.44 -18.64 -16.19
CA ILE A 247 22.65 -19.48 -15.29
C ILE A 247 22.82 -20.97 -15.65
N ARG A 248 22.76 -21.30 -16.94
CA ARG A 248 22.98 -22.69 -17.42
C ARG A 248 24.38 -23.22 -17.12
N ASN A 249 25.38 -22.34 -17.05
CA ASN A 249 26.77 -22.70 -16.86
C ASN A 249 27.25 -22.57 -15.41
N MET A 250 26.34 -22.46 -14.43
CA MET A 250 26.74 -22.41 -13.02
C MET A 250 27.44 -23.70 -12.59
N LYS A 251 28.54 -23.53 -11.87
CA LYS A 251 29.40 -24.61 -11.35
C LYS A 251 29.67 -24.38 -9.86
N PRO A 252 29.86 -25.46 -9.10
CA PRO A 252 30.27 -25.36 -7.71
C PRO A 252 31.69 -24.82 -7.60
N ILE A 253 31.87 -23.83 -6.74
CA ILE A 253 33.13 -23.19 -6.36
C ILE A 253 33.46 -23.68 -4.96
N PRO A 254 34.54 -24.45 -4.76
CA PRO A 254 34.96 -24.85 -3.43
C PRO A 254 35.34 -23.63 -2.58
N ARG A 255 34.90 -23.62 -1.32
CA ARG A 255 35.18 -22.55 -0.36
C ARG A 255 35.68 -23.13 0.95
N TYR A 256 36.76 -22.58 1.47
CA TYR A 256 37.26 -22.85 2.80
C TYR A 256 36.52 -21.96 3.80
N GLU A 257 35.92 -22.59 4.83
CA GLU A 257 35.07 -21.94 5.83
C GLU A 257 33.94 -21.10 5.20
N ASP A 258 33.43 -21.53 4.04
CA ASP A 258 32.39 -20.85 3.26
C ASP A 258 32.68 -19.37 2.91
N ARG A 259 33.93 -18.92 3.03
CA ARG A 259 34.31 -17.50 2.94
C ARG A 259 35.45 -17.18 1.98
N THR A 260 36.42 -18.08 1.83
CA THR A 260 37.65 -17.85 1.03
C THR A 260 37.96 -19.08 0.18
N ILE A 261 38.87 -18.95 -0.79
CA ILE A 261 39.40 -20.07 -1.57
C ILE A 261 40.37 -20.94 -0.75
N TYR A 262 40.66 -22.16 -1.23
CA TYR A 262 41.70 -23.03 -0.70
C TYR A 262 43.09 -22.65 -1.25
N GLY A 263 43.91 -22.06 -0.40
CA GLY A 263 45.30 -21.68 -0.73
C GLY A 263 45.40 -20.56 -1.75
N ASP A 264 46.47 -20.56 -2.53
CA ASP A 264 46.67 -19.62 -3.64
C ASP A 264 46.46 -20.33 -4.98
N VAL A 265 45.69 -19.72 -5.87
CA VAL A 265 45.40 -20.26 -7.21
C VAL A 265 45.72 -19.27 -8.30
N GLU A 266 46.24 -19.77 -9.42
CA GLU A 266 46.55 -18.98 -10.60
C GLU A 266 45.91 -19.62 -11.84
N ALA A 267 45.35 -18.79 -12.71
CA ALA A 267 44.93 -19.21 -14.04
C ALA A 267 45.30 -18.17 -15.10
N LYS A 268 45.45 -18.66 -16.34
CA LYS A 268 45.85 -17.85 -17.49
C LYS A 268 44.91 -18.09 -18.66
N VAL A 269 44.32 -17.01 -19.16
CA VAL A 269 43.48 -17.00 -20.38
C VAL A 269 44.02 -15.95 -21.34
N GLY A 270 44.49 -16.40 -22.51
CA GLY A 270 45.23 -15.56 -23.44
C GLY A 270 46.47 -14.94 -22.80
N ALA A 271 46.57 -13.60 -22.83
CA ALA A 271 47.65 -12.83 -22.18
C ALA A 271 47.31 -12.40 -20.73
N SER A 272 46.09 -12.66 -20.25
CA SER A 272 45.67 -12.27 -18.89
C SER A 272 45.99 -13.41 -17.92
N ILE A 273 46.68 -13.07 -16.84
CA ILE A 273 47.00 -13.98 -15.74
C ILE A 273 46.30 -13.41 -14.51
N VAL A 274 45.56 -14.26 -13.79
CA VAL A 274 44.89 -13.91 -12.54
C VAL A 274 45.45 -14.80 -11.44
N GLN A 275 45.94 -14.17 -10.38
CA GLN A 275 46.38 -14.81 -9.14
C GLN A 275 45.39 -14.44 -8.04
N LEU A 276 44.82 -15.46 -7.39
CA LEU A 276 43.91 -15.32 -6.27
C LEU A 276 44.56 -15.92 -5.03
N SER A 277 44.44 -15.23 -3.90
CA SER A 277 44.99 -15.67 -2.62
C SER A 277 43.93 -15.73 -1.55
N ALA A 278 43.94 -16.83 -0.79
CA ALA A 278 43.14 -16.98 0.41
C ALA A 278 43.53 -15.95 1.47
N ARG A 279 42.55 -15.42 2.21
CA ARG A 279 42.77 -14.41 3.24
C ARG A 279 42.09 -14.78 4.56
N PRO A 280 42.56 -14.27 5.71
CA PRO A 280 41.92 -14.51 7.01
C PRO A 280 40.54 -13.84 7.10
N PRO A 281 39.66 -14.28 8.02
CA PRO A 281 38.34 -13.67 8.24
C PRO A 281 38.44 -12.18 8.53
N GLY A 282 37.55 -11.40 7.92
CA GLY A 282 37.45 -9.95 8.12
C GLY A 282 38.45 -9.14 7.28
N PHE A 283 39.15 -9.78 6.35
CA PHE A 283 40.05 -9.07 5.42
C PHE A 283 39.27 -8.36 4.31
N GLY A 284 38.13 -8.94 3.91
CA GLY A 284 37.28 -8.46 2.83
C GLY A 284 37.78 -8.84 1.43
N ASN A 285 36.98 -8.54 0.41
CA ASN A 285 37.35 -8.78 -0.98
C ASN A 285 38.19 -7.62 -1.55
N ARG A 286 39.51 -7.70 -1.43
CA ARG A 286 40.46 -6.71 -1.97
C ARG A 286 40.95 -7.13 -3.35
N CYS A 287 40.07 -6.96 -4.33
CA CYS A 287 40.24 -7.42 -5.70
C CYS A 287 39.91 -6.32 -6.71
N GLN A 288 40.30 -6.48 -7.96
CA GLN A 288 39.81 -5.65 -9.07
C GLN A 288 38.28 -5.80 -9.20
N HIS A 289 37.55 -4.74 -9.55
CA HIS A 289 36.08 -4.69 -9.62
C HIS A 289 35.43 -5.90 -10.33
N LEU A 290 35.98 -6.40 -11.43
CA LEU A 290 35.45 -7.59 -12.12
C LEU A 290 35.53 -8.86 -11.26
N ILE A 291 36.67 -9.07 -10.59
CA ILE A 291 36.91 -10.22 -9.72
C ILE A 291 36.13 -10.07 -8.40
N PHE A 292 35.95 -8.84 -7.94
CA PHE A 292 35.10 -8.55 -6.78
C PHE A 292 33.64 -8.99 -7.03
N GLU A 293 33.08 -8.71 -8.20
CA GLU A 293 31.72 -9.15 -8.54
C GLU A 293 31.61 -10.68 -8.68
N LEU A 294 32.62 -11.33 -9.26
CA LEU A 294 32.71 -12.80 -9.29
C LEU A 294 32.77 -13.41 -7.88
N ALA A 295 33.60 -12.83 -6.99
CA ALA A 295 33.73 -13.28 -5.61
C ALA A 295 32.41 -13.11 -4.84
N ARG A 296 31.74 -11.97 -4.97
CA ARG A 296 30.45 -11.70 -4.34
C ARG A 296 29.34 -12.62 -4.88
N ALA A 297 29.32 -12.89 -6.18
CA ALA A 297 28.35 -13.80 -6.78
C ALA A 297 28.58 -15.28 -6.38
N ALA A 298 29.82 -15.66 -6.07
CA ALA A 298 30.18 -16.99 -5.60
C ALA A 298 30.00 -17.21 -4.10
N GLY A 299 29.75 -16.16 -3.31
CA GLY A 299 29.71 -16.26 -1.84
C GLY A 299 31.09 -16.22 -1.16
N LEU A 300 32.08 -15.58 -1.78
CA LEU A 300 33.39 -15.34 -1.18
C LEU A 300 33.39 -13.96 -0.51
N SER A 301 33.80 -13.89 0.75
CA SER A 301 33.87 -12.67 1.55
C SER A 301 35.31 -12.19 1.81
N ASP A 302 36.29 -13.10 1.78
CA ASP A 302 37.72 -12.76 1.94
C ASP A 302 38.55 -13.26 0.76
N LEU A 303 39.04 -12.32 -0.06
CA LEU A 303 39.85 -12.66 -1.22
C LEU A 303 40.82 -11.52 -1.55
N ALA A 304 42.03 -11.86 -1.96
CA ALA A 304 42.93 -10.91 -2.61
C ALA A 304 43.23 -11.37 -4.03
N ALA A 305 43.22 -10.45 -4.99
CA ALA A 305 43.49 -10.77 -6.39
C ALA A 305 44.54 -9.86 -7.01
N ARG A 306 45.40 -10.42 -7.87
CA ARG A 306 46.37 -9.67 -8.69
C ARG A 306 46.29 -10.10 -10.15
N THR A 307 46.44 -9.12 -11.05
CA THR A 307 46.50 -9.30 -12.50
C THR A 307 47.84 -8.79 -13.04
N PRO A 308 48.93 -9.58 -12.91
CA PRO A 308 50.29 -9.09 -13.14
C PRO A 308 50.63 -8.82 -14.62
N ARG A 309 49.81 -9.27 -15.57
CA ARG A 309 50.08 -9.16 -17.02
C ARG A 309 49.03 -8.31 -17.73
N SER A 310 48.17 -8.92 -18.57
CA SER A 310 47.11 -8.19 -19.27
C SER A 310 45.87 -8.04 -18.40
N ARG A 311 45.20 -6.89 -18.50
CA ARG A 311 43.95 -6.56 -17.81
C ARG A 311 42.75 -6.52 -18.76
N ASN A 312 42.79 -7.30 -19.85
CA ASN A 312 41.67 -7.39 -20.78
C ASN A 312 40.43 -7.91 -20.02
N LYS A 313 39.35 -7.11 -19.97
CA LYS A 313 38.19 -7.35 -19.11
C LYS A 313 37.59 -8.75 -19.30
N MET A 314 37.36 -9.17 -20.55
CA MET A 314 36.81 -10.49 -20.88
C MET A 314 37.71 -11.64 -20.40
N ASN A 315 39.02 -11.55 -20.66
CA ASN A 315 39.96 -12.60 -20.30
C ASN A 315 40.25 -12.66 -18.80
N VAL A 316 40.21 -11.52 -18.10
CA VAL A 316 40.34 -11.47 -16.64
C VAL A 316 39.16 -12.19 -15.97
N VAL A 317 37.93 -11.97 -16.44
CA VAL A 317 36.74 -12.68 -15.93
C VAL A 317 36.85 -14.18 -16.15
N LYS A 318 37.23 -14.60 -17.37
CA LYS A 318 37.42 -16.02 -17.72
C LYS A 318 38.54 -16.68 -16.91
N ALA A 319 39.68 -16.00 -16.75
CA ALA A 319 40.80 -16.50 -15.96
C ALA A 319 40.45 -16.59 -14.47
N ALA A 320 39.76 -15.60 -13.91
CA ALA A 320 39.31 -15.64 -12.52
C ALA A 320 38.31 -16.78 -12.29
N PHE A 321 37.33 -16.96 -13.17
CA PHE A 321 36.38 -18.08 -13.10
C PHE A 321 37.07 -19.45 -13.19
N GLN A 322 38.07 -19.58 -14.08
CA GLN A 322 38.87 -20.79 -14.18
C GLN A 322 39.66 -21.04 -12.88
N ALA A 323 40.31 -20.02 -12.32
CA ALA A 323 41.07 -20.14 -11.08
C ALA A 323 40.19 -20.60 -9.90
N LEU A 324 38.97 -20.05 -9.79
CA LEU A 324 37.99 -20.42 -8.77
C LEU A 324 37.47 -21.86 -8.91
N THR A 325 37.34 -22.37 -10.14
CA THR A 325 36.82 -23.72 -10.39
C THR A 325 37.88 -24.82 -10.32
N THR A 326 39.17 -24.48 -10.45
CA THR A 326 40.28 -25.46 -10.45
C THR A 326 41.08 -25.51 -9.15
N GLN A 327 40.46 -25.18 -8.01
CA GLN A 327 41.11 -25.23 -6.70
C GLN A 327 41.53 -26.65 -6.33
N ARG A 328 42.65 -26.79 -5.60
CA ARG A 328 43.11 -28.09 -5.07
C ARG A 328 42.55 -28.29 -3.68
N LEU A 329 41.69 -29.28 -3.51
CA LEU A 329 41.09 -29.60 -2.21
C LEU A 329 42.11 -30.29 -1.30
N PRO A 330 42.19 -29.92 0.00
CA PRO A 330 43.08 -30.57 0.96
C PRO A 330 42.85 -32.09 1.08
N GLU A 331 41.61 -32.54 0.89
CA GLU A 331 41.27 -33.97 0.92
C GLU A 331 41.90 -34.76 -0.23
N ASP A 332 41.87 -34.20 -1.45
CA ASP A 332 42.47 -34.83 -2.62
C ASP A 332 44.00 -34.86 -2.48
N VAL A 333 44.58 -33.80 -1.91
CA VAL A 333 46.02 -33.75 -1.59
C VAL A 333 46.37 -34.76 -0.50
N SER A 334 45.54 -34.92 0.52
CA SER A 334 45.69 -35.91 1.59
C SER A 334 45.64 -37.33 1.05
N LYS A 335 44.66 -37.64 0.19
CA LYS A 335 44.52 -38.94 -0.49
C LYS A 335 45.72 -39.25 -1.38
N ALA A 336 46.17 -38.28 -2.18
CA ALA A 336 47.32 -38.45 -3.07
C ALA A 336 48.66 -38.63 -2.33
N ARG A 337 48.83 -38.00 -1.16
CA ARG A 337 50.07 -38.07 -0.37
C ARG A 337 50.06 -39.14 0.73
N GLY A 338 48.91 -39.77 0.98
CA GLY A 338 48.75 -40.76 2.05
C GLY A 338 48.99 -40.19 3.45
N ARG A 339 48.83 -38.87 3.63
CA ARG A 339 49.08 -38.17 4.91
C ARG A 339 47.91 -37.27 5.24
N LYS A 340 47.45 -37.33 6.50
CA LYS A 340 46.36 -36.50 7.01
C LYS A 340 46.74 -35.02 6.92
N MET A 341 45.95 -34.23 6.19
CA MET A 341 46.09 -32.77 6.12
C MET A 341 45.11 -32.15 7.12
N VAL A 342 45.63 -31.69 8.26
CA VAL A 342 44.82 -31.16 9.37
C VAL A 342 44.78 -29.65 9.31
N ASP A 343 43.59 -29.09 9.41
CA ASP A 343 43.39 -27.65 9.62
C ASP A 343 43.63 -27.31 11.09
N VAL A 344 44.75 -26.63 11.36
CA VAL A 344 45.18 -26.25 12.70
C VAL A 344 44.18 -25.29 13.36
N ARG A 345 43.53 -24.42 12.59
CA ARG A 345 42.59 -23.43 13.13
C ARG A 345 41.35 -24.12 13.71
N LYS A 346 40.76 -25.04 12.94
CA LYS A 346 39.59 -25.83 13.36
C LYS A 346 39.88 -26.73 14.57
N VAL A 347 41.12 -27.19 14.73
CA VAL A 347 41.54 -27.96 15.91
C VAL A 347 41.69 -27.07 17.15
N SER A 348 42.28 -25.88 16.99
CA SER A 348 42.51 -24.95 18.10
C SER A 348 41.22 -24.36 18.71
N THR A 349 40.14 -24.22 17.94
CA THR A 349 38.85 -23.74 18.44
C THR A 349 38.08 -24.82 19.22
N ASN A 350 38.18 -26.09 18.81
CA ASN A 350 37.51 -27.20 19.50
C ASN A 350 38.11 -27.51 20.89
N GLU A 351 39.38 -27.16 21.16
CA GLU A 351 39.96 -27.28 22.50
C GLU A 351 39.45 -26.20 23.47
N CYS A 352 39.00 -25.04 22.98
CA CYS A 352 38.36 -24.02 23.83
C CYS A 352 36.91 -24.37 24.19
N ASP A 353 36.15 -24.96 23.26
CA ASP A 353 34.73 -25.30 23.50
C ASP A 353 34.54 -26.52 24.44
N GLN A 354 35.51 -27.44 24.49
CA GLN A 354 35.49 -28.53 25.46
C GLN A 354 35.75 -28.07 26.90
N VAL A 355 36.46 -26.95 27.11
CA VAL A 355 36.73 -26.39 28.45
C VAL A 355 35.53 -25.61 28.99
N ALA A 356 34.77 -24.93 28.12
CA ALA A 356 33.56 -24.20 28.51
C ALA A 356 32.39 -25.12 28.88
N THR A 357 32.26 -26.28 28.20
CA THR A 357 31.17 -27.24 28.45
C THR A 357 31.38 -28.08 29.72
N MET A 358 32.62 -28.17 30.23
CA MET A 358 32.93 -28.83 31.51
C MET A 358 32.70 -27.97 32.76
N CYS A 359 32.56 -26.64 32.62
CA CYS A 359 32.43 -25.73 33.78
C CYS A 359 30.98 -25.43 34.23
N LEU A 360 29.94 -25.82 33.46
CA LEU A 360 28.53 -25.58 33.83
C LEU A 360 27.76 -26.82 34.28
N LYS A 361 28.43 -27.98 34.45
CA LYS A 361 27.81 -29.22 34.95
C LYS A 361 28.35 -29.72 36.29
N TYR A 362 29.13 -28.94 37.02
CA TYR A 362 29.73 -29.35 38.30
C TYR A 362 29.53 -28.33 39.44
N GLU A 363 28.30 -27.86 39.64
CA GLU A 363 27.83 -27.38 40.95
C GLU A 363 26.45 -27.97 41.27
N GLN A 364 26.37 -29.30 41.41
CA GLN A 364 25.51 -29.97 42.39
C GLN A 364 25.84 -31.47 42.48
N LYS A 365 26.19 -31.93 43.69
CA LYS A 365 26.62 -33.29 44.11
C LYS A 365 28.09 -33.54 43.75
N VAL A 366 29.03 -33.73 44.68
CA VAL A 366 29.05 -34.80 45.70
C VAL A 366 29.92 -34.36 46.89
N ALA A 367 29.49 -34.77 48.08
CA ALA A 367 30.15 -34.59 49.35
C ALA A 367 31.43 -35.44 49.52
N CYS A 368 32.26 -35.00 50.47
CA CYS A 368 33.22 -35.77 51.27
C CYS A 368 34.59 -36.16 50.66
N GLN A 369 35.59 -35.71 51.44
CA GLN A 369 36.79 -36.41 51.87
C GLN A 369 38.08 -36.31 51.03
N ASP A 370 39.02 -35.67 51.74
CA ASP A 370 40.40 -36.06 51.92
C ASP A 370 41.48 -35.55 50.96
N GLU A 371 42.59 -35.33 51.64
CA GLU A 371 43.76 -34.56 51.31
C GLU A 371 44.67 -35.26 50.29
N GLU A 372 45.75 -34.53 49.97
CA GLU A 372 47.02 -35.03 49.47
C GLU A 372 47.10 -35.31 47.94
N LYS A 373 48.13 -34.89 47.19
CA LYS A 373 49.34 -34.07 47.36
C LYS A 373 50.15 -34.25 46.06
N TRP A 374 51.00 -33.27 45.73
CA TRP A 374 52.16 -33.34 44.80
C TRP A 374 51.86 -33.53 43.30
N SER A 375 52.67 -33.04 42.36
CA SER A 375 53.72 -32.01 42.28
C SER A 375 54.32 -32.15 40.88
N ASP A 376 54.95 -31.07 40.41
CA ASP A 376 56.11 -31.00 39.48
C ASP A 376 55.80 -30.03 38.32
N CYS A 377 56.02 -28.72 38.51
CA CYS A 377 57.32 -28.03 38.36
C CYS A 377 57.94 -28.19 36.97
N PHE A 378 58.00 -27.11 36.17
CA PHE A 378 59.25 -26.39 35.88
C PHE A 378 59.03 -25.12 35.01
N PHE A 379 59.56 -24.01 35.52
CA PHE A 379 59.86 -22.70 34.90
C PHE A 379 60.98 -22.85 33.81
N PRO A 380 61.37 -21.84 32.97
CA PRO A 380 61.59 -20.44 33.38
C PRO A 380 61.48 -19.25 32.37
N SER A 381 61.17 -18.06 32.92
CA SER A 381 61.80 -16.71 32.72
C SER A 381 61.89 -16.08 31.30
N HIS A 382 61.69 -14.77 31.02
CA HIS A 382 62.23 -13.54 31.62
C HIS A 382 61.47 -12.27 31.13
N SER A 383 61.28 -11.30 32.05
CA SER A 383 61.27 -9.82 31.96
C SER A 383 60.59 -9.05 30.81
N SER A 384 59.69 -8.09 31.12
CA SER A 384 60.02 -6.68 31.49
C SER A 384 58.76 -5.80 31.71
N THR A 385 58.63 -5.24 32.93
CA THR A 385 58.21 -3.86 33.34
C THR A 385 57.18 -3.05 32.53
N CYS A 386 56.30 -2.18 33.07
CA CYS A 386 55.79 -1.75 34.38
C CYS A 386 54.88 -0.52 34.11
N ARG A 387 53.70 -0.39 34.73
CA ARG A 387 53.27 0.79 35.53
C ARG A 387 51.78 0.72 35.90
N VAL A 388 51.55 0.69 37.20
CA VAL A 388 50.29 0.88 37.91
C VAL A 388 50.16 2.36 38.28
N TYR A 389 48.96 2.93 38.18
CA TYR A 389 48.57 4.15 38.89
C TYR A 389 47.34 3.84 39.75
N HIS A 390 47.46 4.12 41.05
CA HIS A 390 46.42 4.04 42.07
C HIS A 390 45.46 5.24 42.01
N PRO A 391 44.18 5.09 42.41
CA PRO A 391 43.35 6.21 42.84
C PRO A 391 43.58 6.51 44.34
N PRO A 392 43.59 7.77 44.78
CA PRO A 392 43.71 8.12 46.18
C PRO A 392 42.35 8.12 46.90
N SER A 393 42.42 7.67 48.14
CA SER A 393 41.43 7.71 49.21
C SER A 393 41.34 9.10 49.85
N GLY A 394 40.25 9.37 50.59
CA GLY A 394 40.33 10.34 51.68
C GLY A 394 39.02 10.90 52.25
N ARG A 395 38.62 10.29 53.39
CA ARG A 395 37.95 10.90 54.57
C ARG A 395 36.45 11.19 54.53
N GLN A 396 35.71 11.15 55.63
CA GLN A 396 35.73 10.46 56.94
C GLN A 396 34.59 11.13 57.74
N ASP A 397 33.83 10.31 58.49
CA ASP A 397 33.16 10.63 59.77
C ASP A 397 32.01 11.67 59.75
N ALA A 398 30.93 11.57 60.53
CA ALA A 398 30.39 10.59 61.46
C ALA A 398 29.00 11.11 61.93
N VAL A 399 28.07 10.16 62.18
CA VAL A 399 27.14 10.09 63.33
C VAL A 399 26.27 11.30 63.70
N ALA A 400 24.93 11.14 63.69
CA ALA A 400 24.09 11.34 64.88
C ALA A 400 22.63 10.85 64.68
N GLU A 401 22.20 10.14 65.71
CA GLU A 401 20.90 9.58 66.10
C GLU A 401 19.67 10.52 66.13
N SER A 402 18.51 9.84 66.04
CA SER A 402 17.33 9.92 66.92
C SER A 402 16.03 10.56 66.44
N ASP A 403 15.00 9.75 66.66
CA ASP A 403 13.69 10.05 67.24
C ASP A 403 12.40 10.12 66.39
N ARG A 404 11.52 9.20 66.80
CA ARG A 404 10.09 9.05 66.52
C ARG A 404 9.31 10.11 67.30
N GLN A 405 8.20 10.61 66.76
CA GLN A 405 6.84 10.48 67.34
C GLN A 405 5.79 11.40 66.67
N THR A 406 4.75 10.75 66.14
CA THR A 406 3.30 10.95 66.36
C THR A 406 2.66 12.30 66.73
N GLN A 407 1.60 12.62 65.96
CA GLN A 407 0.21 13.01 66.35
C GLN A 407 -0.23 14.49 66.55
N TYR A 408 -1.12 14.91 65.64
CA TYR A 408 -2.49 15.46 65.81
C TYR A 408 -2.84 16.87 66.37
N TRP A 409 -3.88 17.43 65.70
CA TRP A 409 -5.00 18.33 66.13
C TRP A 409 -4.77 19.85 66.28
N LYS A 410 -5.42 20.67 65.42
CA LYS A 410 -6.75 21.34 65.61
C LYS A 410 -6.93 22.71 64.90
N ILE A 411 -8.12 22.81 64.32
CA ILE A 411 -8.93 23.94 63.80
C ILE A 411 -9.07 25.11 64.81
N PRO A 412 -9.43 26.33 64.37
CA PRO A 412 -10.83 26.82 64.50
C PRO A 412 -11.29 27.67 63.27
N ILE A 413 -12.53 28.09 63.00
CA ILE A 413 -13.93 27.80 63.35
C ILE A 413 -14.78 28.56 62.28
N VAL A 414 -15.76 27.87 61.68
CA VAL A 414 -17.15 28.24 61.25
C VAL A 414 -17.62 29.72 61.20
N LEU A 415 -18.22 30.18 60.07
CA LEU A 415 -19.67 30.52 59.89
C LEU A 415 -20.03 31.36 58.63
N LYS A 416 -20.93 30.79 57.81
CA LYS A 416 -22.13 31.30 57.10
C LYS A 416 -22.14 32.62 56.28
N LEU A 417 -22.47 32.43 54.99
CA LEU A 417 -23.51 33.06 54.12
C LEU A 417 -23.64 34.60 54.07
N ASP A 418 -23.48 35.18 52.87
CA ASP A 418 -24.52 36.07 52.28
C ASP A 418 -24.34 36.25 50.75
N HIS A 419 -25.48 36.34 50.06
CA HIS A 419 -25.64 36.84 48.70
C HIS A 419 -25.49 38.37 48.69
N SER A 420 -24.68 38.94 47.78
CA SER A 420 -25.02 40.14 47.00
C SER A 420 -23.80 40.74 46.31
N THR A 421 -24.02 41.24 45.08
CA THR A 421 -23.16 42.10 44.24
C THR A 421 -22.24 41.43 43.21
N MET A 422 -22.86 40.92 42.13
CA MET A 422 -22.26 40.93 40.79
C MET A 422 -22.77 42.16 39.99
N PRO A 423 -21.92 42.90 39.26
CA PRO A 423 -22.35 43.97 38.35
C PRO A 423 -22.96 43.47 37.03
N GLU A 424 -23.73 44.37 36.43
CA GLU A 424 -24.89 44.16 35.55
C GLU A 424 -24.61 43.86 34.06
N SER A 425 -23.42 43.43 33.66
CA SER A 425 -23.06 43.31 32.22
C SER A 425 -23.04 41.90 31.63
N ILE A 426 -23.32 40.86 32.43
CA ILE A 426 -23.26 39.45 31.97
C ILE A 426 -24.64 38.76 32.00
N ARG A 427 -25.71 39.51 32.32
CA ARG A 427 -27.06 38.96 32.53
C ARG A 427 -27.99 39.02 31.32
N LYS A 428 -27.49 39.25 30.09
CA LYS A 428 -28.36 39.57 28.93
C LYS A 428 -28.17 38.82 27.62
N THR A 429 -27.41 37.71 27.57
CA THR A 429 -27.31 36.95 26.30
C THR A 429 -27.26 35.44 26.51
N LEU A 430 -28.11 34.90 27.39
CA LEU A 430 -28.36 33.46 27.45
C LEU A 430 -29.68 33.21 28.20
N LEU A 431 -30.81 33.36 27.51
CA LEU A 431 -32.07 32.64 27.77
C LEU A 431 -33.12 33.07 26.73
N ALA A 432 -33.29 32.27 25.67
CA ALA A 432 -34.59 32.00 25.01
C ALA A 432 -34.34 31.19 23.73
N ALA A 433 -34.43 29.86 23.85
CA ALA A 433 -34.69 28.98 22.74
C ALA A 433 -36.21 28.76 22.59
N LEU A 434 -36.63 28.38 21.37
CA LEU A 434 -37.93 27.85 20.92
C LEU A 434 -39.04 28.83 20.50
N THR A 435 -39.31 28.93 19.17
CA THR A 435 -40.45 28.25 18.49
C THR A 435 -40.54 28.57 16.97
N ALA A 436 -40.47 27.51 16.15
CA ALA A 436 -41.19 27.15 14.91
C ALA A 436 -41.59 28.18 13.79
N SER A 437 -40.96 27.96 12.61
CA SER A 437 -41.57 27.68 11.28
C SER A 437 -42.15 28.77 10.33
N THR A 438 -41.67 28.68 9.06
CA THR A 438 -42.24 29.06 7.73
C THR A 438 -42.07 30.48 7.15
N ALA A 439 -41.34 30.57 6.00
CA ALA A 439 -41.81 31.04 4.67
C ALA A 439 -40.76 31.82 3.81
N VAL A 440 -40.28 31.15 2.76
CA VAL A 440 -40.03 31.57 1.34
C VAL A 440 -39.68 33.04 0.99
N SER A 441 -38.49 33.17 0.37
CA SER A 441 -38.02 34.03 -0.75
C SER A 441 -37.79 35.56 -0.65
N ALA A 442 -36.59 35.89 -1.18
CA ALA A 442 -36.19 37.03 -2.03
C ALA A 442 -36.08 38.44 -1.42
N ALA A 443 -34.84 38.96 -1.35
CA ALA A 443 -34.39 40.15 -2.10
C ALA A 443 -33.05 40.72 -1.57
N VAL A 444 -32.07 40.65 -2.46
CA VAL A 444 -30.79 41.36 -2.66
C VAL A 444 -30.62 42.79 -2.07
N LEU A 445 -29.36 43.06 -1.64
CA LEU A 445 -28.55 44.31 -1.58
C LEU A 445 -28.48 45.07 -0.24
N PRO A 446 -27.39 45.84 0.06
CA PRO A 446 -26.03 45.90 -0.52
C PRO A 446 -24.89 45.83 0.54
N GLY A 447 -23.65 45.72 0.05
CA GLY A 447 -22.45 45.50 0.85
C GLY A 447 -21.90 46.68 1.67
N ASN A 448 -21.05 46.29 2.63
CA ASN A 448 -19.85 46.93 3.18
C ASN A 448 -19.43 46.03 4.35
N SER A 449 -18.22 45.51 4.49
CA SER A 449 -16.92 45.87 3.95
C SER A 449 -16.04 44.61 3.99
N HIS A 450 -15.49 44.20 2.86
CA HIS A 450 -14.40 43.22 2.82
C HIS A 450 -13.23 43.77 3.65
N GLN A 451 -13.00 43.19 4.83
CA GLN A 451 -11.64 43.18 5.37
C GLN A 451 -10.82 42.29 4.44
N ARG A 452 -9.93 42.93 3.70
CA ARG A 452 -8.83 42.29 2.99
C ARG A 452 -8.04 41.45 4.00
N PHE A 453 -8.16 40.13 3.92
CA PHE A 453 -7.09 39.26 4.36
C PHE A 453 -6.05 39.27 3.24
N SER A 454 -5.08 40.18 3.35
CA SER A 454 -3.84 40.12 2.56
C SER A 454 -2.67 40.02 3.52
N ARG A 455 -1.74 39.10 3.20
CA ARG A 455 -0.51 38.72 3.89
C ARG A 455 -0.72 37.71 5.03
N GLN A 456 -0.64 36.43 4.66
CA GLN A 456 0.07 35.45 5.49
C GLN A 456 1.40 36.07 5.90
N ASP A 457 1.63 36.18 7.19
CA ASP A 457 2.99 36.26 7.71
C ASP A 457 3.68 34.98 7.25
N ALA A 458 4.61 35.11 6.31
CA ALA A 458 5.44 34.00 5.85
C ALA A 458 6.14 33.41 7.08
N ALA A 459 5.82 32.16 7.43
CA ALA A 459 6.79 31.36 8.17
C ALA A 459 8.09 31.41 7.35
N GLU A 460 9.21 31.78 7.98
CA GLU A 460 10.50 31.82 7.29
C GLU A 460 10.77 30.42 6.71
N TYR A 461 10.86 30.32 5.38
CA TYR A 461 11.22 29.07 4.72
C TYR A 461 12.67 28.74 5.09
N GLU A 462 12.92 27.50 5.54
CA GLU A 462 14.22 27.06 6.04
C GLU A 462 14.75 25.82 5.29
N GLY A 463 14.08 25.43 4.21
CA GLY A 463 14.56 24.40 3.31
C GLY A 463 13.70 24.25 2.07
N TYR A 464 13.96 23.18 1.34
CA TYR A 464 13.34 22.87 0.08
C TYR A 464 13.01 21.37 -0.01
N MET A 465 11.93 21.06 -0.69
CA MET A 465 11.58 19.72 -1.17
C MET A 465 11.85 19.64 -2.67
N PHE A 466 12.31 18.49 -3.15
CA PHE A 466 12.49 18.22 -4.57
C PHE A 466 11.77 16.92 -4.96
N ALA A 467 10.79 17.01 -5.83
CA ALA A 467 10.11 15.86 -6.43
C ALA A 467 10.67 15.59 -7.83
N TYR A 468 11.04 14.34 -8.13
CA TYR A 468 11.69 13.97 -9.39
C TYR A 468 11.42 12.51 -9.76
N PHE A 469 11.69 12.11 -11.00
CA PHE A 469 11.79 10.70 -11.41
C PHE A 469 13.23 10.37 -11.84
N THR A 470 13.58 9.11 -12.10
CA THR A 470 15.00 8.71 -12.27
C THR A 470 15.38 8.21 -13.67
N GLY A 471 14.42 7.88 -14.53
CA GLY A 471 14.70 7.54 -15.92
C GLY A 471 13.56 6.82 -16.64
N SER A 472 13.86 6.18 -17.77
CA SER A 472 12.87 5.52 -18.64
C SER A 472 12.78 3.99 -18.47
N SER A 473 13.00 3.49 -17.25
CA SER A 473 12.73 2.08 -16.90
C SER A 473 11.46 2.02 -16.06
N VAL A 474 10.79 0.87 -15.99
CA VAL A 474 9.56 0.72 -15.17
C VAL A 474 9.78 1.16 -13.72
N GLU A 475 10.97 0.91 -13.16
CA GLU A 475 11.32 1.38 -11.82
C GLU A 475 11.67 2.87 -11.80
N GLY A 476 12.31 3.39 -12.84
CA GLY A 476 12.69 4.80 -12.92
C GLY A 476 11.55 5.75 -13.24
N GLU A 477 10.43 5.23 -13.74
CA GLU A 477 9.17 5.94 -14.06
C GLU A 477 8.23 5.94 -12.84
N LYS A 478 8.78 6.32 -11.70
CA LYS A 478 8.08 6.50 -10.41
C LYS A 478 8.56 7.82 -9.80
N ILE A 479 7.82 8.36 -8.84
CA ILE A 479 8.16 9.64 -8.22
C ILE A 479 8.97 9.41 -6.96
N TYR A 480 10.07 10.13 -6.85
CA TYR A 480 11.03 10.14 -5.76
C TYR A 480 11.09 11.53 -5.14
N PHE A 481 11.41 11.59 -3.84
CA PHE A 481 11.57 12.84 -3.13
C PHE A 481 12.98 13.01 -2.56
N ALA A 482 13.42 14.25 -2.50
CA ALA A 482 14.60 14.69 -1.78
C ALA A 482 14.26 15.93 -0.95
N ALA A 483 15.06 16.18 0.10
CA ALA A 483 15.00 17.40 0.89
C ALA A 483 16.37 18.08 0.89
N SER A 484 16.40 19.41 0.96
CA SER A 484 17.64 20.14 1.14
C SER A 484 18.25 19.89 2.54
N ASN A 485 19.57 20.05 2.66
CA ASN A 485 20.27 19.99 3.93
C ASN A 485 20.19 21.35 4.64
N GLY A 486 19.03 21.62 5.25
CA GLY A 486 18.71 22.95 5.78
C GLY A 486 18.43 23.95 4.66
N ASN A 487 18.70 25.22 4.91
CA ASN A 487 18.41 26.30 3.96
C ASN A 487 19.51 26.46 2.89
N ASP A 488 19.69 25.41 2.09
CA ASP A 488 20.73 25.31 1.06
C ASP A 488 20.16 24.69 -0.22
N ALA A 489 19.86 25.54 -1.20
CA ALA A 489 19.29 25.14 -2.49
C ALA A 489 20.19 24.19 -3.32
N LEU A 490 21.47 24.05 -3.00
CA LEU A 490 22.44 23.27 -3.78
C LEU A 490 22.88 21.98 -3.08
N SER A 491 22.37 21.69 -1.89
CA SER A 491 22.76 20.53 -1.09
C SER A 491 21.54 19.70 -0.68
N TRP A 492 21.44 18.49 -1.23
CA TRP A 492 20.25 17.65 -1.09
C TRP A 492 20.56 16.30 -0.45
N GLN A 493 19.54 15.71 0.17
CA GLN A 493 19.52 14.33 0.63
C GLN A 493 18.29 13.61 0.05
N GLU A 494 18.52 12.42 -0.50
CA GLU A 494 17.45 11.54 -0.96
C GLU A 494 16.61 11.08 0.23
N LEU A 495 15.29 11.19 0.08
CA LEU A 495 14.33 10.69 1.04
C LEU A 495 13.97 9.24 0.71
N ASN A 496 13.27 8.57 1.62
CA ASN A 496 12.85 7.18 1.51
C ASN A 496 14.00 6.19 1.17
N GLY A 497 15.23 6.50 1.60
CA GLY A 497 16.40 5.68 1.28
C GLY A 497 16.80 5.67 -0.21
N GLY A 498 16.28 6.59 -1.02
CA GLY A 498 16.45 6.61 -2.48
C GLY A 498 15.45 5.73 -3.23
N GLU A 499 14.42 5.22 -2.55
CA GLU A 499 13.32 4.43 -3.15
C GLU A 499 12.12 5.32 -3.51
N PRO A 500 11.29 4.94 -4.51
CA PRO A 500 10.17 5.76 -4.96
C PRO A 500 9.12 5.93 -3.85
N VAL A 501 8.50 7.11 -3.82
CA VAL A 501 7.42 7.47 -2.88
C VAL A 501 6.04 7.26 -3.51
N LEU A 502 5.85 7.65 -4.77
CA LEU A 502 4.59 7.45 -5.50
C LEU A 502 4.82 6.57 -6.73
N SER A 503 3.87 5.65 -6.96
CA SER A 503 3.82 4.78 -8.14
C SER A 503 2.41 4.80 -8.72
N SER A 504 2.31 4.70 -10.05
CA SER A 504 1.01 4.69 -10.72
C SER A 504 0.39 3.30 -10.75
N THR A 505 -0.92 3.25 -10.53
CA THR A 505 -1.79 2.08 -10.73
C THR A 505 -2.82 2.28 -11.84
N LYS A 506 -2.83 3.47 -12.46
CA LYS A 506 -3.76 3.89 -13.52
C LYS A 506 -2.99 4.26 -14.79
N GLY A 507 -3.73 4.46 -15.89
CA GLY A 507 -3.14 4.87 -17.15
C GLY A 507 -2.09 3.90 -17.69
N THR A 508 -0.97 4.43 -18.14
CA THR A 508 0.20 3.69 -18.62
C THR A 508 1.04 3.07 -17.49
N THR A 509 0.71 3.34 -16.22
CA THR A 509 1.41 2.92 -15.00
C THR A 509 2.82 3.50 -14.80
N GLY A 510 3.28 4.38 -15.70
CA GLY A 510 4.53 5.13 -15.53
C GLY A 510 4.28 6.58 -15.14
N LEU A 511 5.12 7.12 -14.27
CA LEU A 511 5.07 8.52 -13.82
C LEU A 511 6.35 9.26 -14.20
N ARG A 512 6.18 10.41 -14.83
CA ARG A 512 7.28 11.29 -15.24
C ARG A 512 6.94 12.75 -14.94
N ASP A 513 7.96 13.58 -14.92
CA ASP A 513 7.87 15.05 -14.82
C ASP A 513 6.95 15.52 -13.67
N PRO A 514 7.23 15.13 -12.40
CA PRO A 514 6.40 15.54 -11.28
C PRO A 514 6.49 17.05 -11.03
N PHE A 515 5.33 17.67 -10.88
CA PHE A 515 5.17 19.04 -10.44
C PHE A 515 4.43 19.12 -9.12
N ILE A 516 4.98 19.86 -8.17
CA ILE A 516 4.38 20.04 -6.84
C ILE A 516 4.18 21.52 -6.54
N ILE A 517 2.99 21.87 -6.05
CA ILE A 517 2.63 23.24 -5.68
C ILE A 517 1.86 23.27 -4.36
N ARG A 518 2.15 24.27 -3.54
CA ARG A 518 1.31 24.62 -2.39
C ARG A 518 0.11 25.41 -2.87
N SER A 519 -1.08 25.05 -2.39
CA SER A 519 -2.32 25.76 -2.69
C SER A 519 -2.21 27.24 -2.30
N HIS A 520 -2.94 28.10 -3.00
CA HIS A 520 -2.94 29.54 -2.77
C HIS A 520 -3.41 29.92 -1.35
N ASP A 521 -4.29 29.12 -0.73
CA ASP A 521 -4.69 29.28 0.67
C ASP A 521 -3.66 28.71 1.68
N GLY A 522 -2.65 27.99 1.19
CA GLY A 522 -1.56 27.42 1.94
C GLY A 522 -1.87 26.10 2.66
N GLY A 523 -3.11 25.59 2.57
CA GLY A 523 -3.58 24.44 3.33
C GLY A 523 -3.25 23.07 2.75
N THR A 524 -2.96 22.99 1.46
CA THR A 524 -2.81 21.72 0.73
C THR A 524 -1.66 21.80 -0.27
N PHE A 525 -1.06 20.67 -0.59
CA PHE A 525 -0.06 20.49 -1.63
C PHE A 525 -0.64 19.59 -2.71
N TYR A 526 -0.54 20.02 -3.97
CA TYR A 526 -0.92 19.22 -5.11
C TYR A 526 0.33 18.73 -5.83
N LEU A 527 0.35 17.45 -6.19
CA LEU A 527 1.37 16.87 -7.06
C LEU A 527 0.70 16.38 -8.33
N LEU A 528 1.20 16.86 -9.47
CA LEU A 528 0.79 16.49 -10.81
C LEU A 528 1.93 15.72 -11.48
N ALA A 529 1.62 14.74 -12.33
CA ALA A 529 2.62 14.01 -13.10
C ALA A 529 2.10 13.60 -14.48
N THR A 530 3.03 13.45 -15.42
CA THR A 530 2.81 12.85 -16.73
C THR A 530 2.48 11.35 -16.57
N ASP A 531 1.36 10.90 -17.14
CA ASP A 531 1.06 9.48 -17.32
C ASP A 531 1.82 8.93 -18.54
N LEU A 532 3.03 8.42 -18.33
CA LEU A 532 3.85 7.85 -19.40
C LEU A 532 4.79 6.75 -18.90
N SER A 533 4.66 5.56 -19.50
CA SER A 533 5.66 4.49 -19.40
C SER A 533 6.32 4.17 -20.74
N ILE A 534 7.61 4.52 -20.85
CA ILE A 534 8.52 4.04 -21.90
C ILE A 534 9.13 2.69 -21.47
N GLY A 535 9.36 2.50 -20.17
CA GLY A 535 9.97 1.30 -19.61
C GLY A 535 9.17 0.00 -19.85
N SER A 536 7.87 0.12 -20.10
CA SER A 536 6.97 -0.99 -20.45
C SER A 536 7.05 -1.44 -21.92
N GLY A 537 7.80 -0.71 -22.75
CA GLY A 537 8.03 -1.05 -24.17
C GLY A 537 7.40 -0.09 -25.17
N THR A 538 6.71 0.96 -24.72
CA THR A 538 6.17 2.03 -25.58
C THR A 538 7.31 2.78 -26.25
N SER A 539 7.27 2.90 -27.59
CA SER A 539 8.27 3.71 -28.29
C SER A 539 7.99 5.20 -28.13
N TRP A 540 9.03 6.04 -28.19
CA TRP A 540 8.85 7.50 -28.17
C TRP A 540 7.94 8.02 -29.29
N GLY A 541 7.93 7.34 -30.46
CA GLY A 541 7.03 7.70 -31.55
C GLY A 541 5.57 7.44 -31.23
N GLU A 542 5.26 6.30 -30.60
CA GLU A 542 3.91 5.96 -30.13
C GLU A 542 3.51 6.86 -28.95
N ALA A 543 4.44 7.14 -28.03
CA ALA A 543 4.15 8.00 -26.87
C ALA A 543 3.81 9.45 -27.24
N VAL A 544 4.32 9.96 -28.37
CA VAL A 544 3.96 11.28 -28.91
C VAL A 544 2.65 11.24 -29.68
N ARG A 545 2.40 10.18 -30.45
CA ARG A 545 1.25 10.09 -31.36
C ARG A 545 -0.01 9.60 -30.67
N ASP A 546 0.10 8.56 -29.87
CA ASP A 546 -1.01 7.79 -29.29
C ASP A 546 -0.81 7.59 -27.78
N GLY A 547 -0.12 8.54 -27.14
CA GLY A 547 0.16 8.55 -25.71
C GLY A 547 -1.03 8.90 -24.84
N SER A 548 -0.79 8.96 -23.53
CA SER A 548 -1.84 9.31 -22.57
C SER A 548 -2.24 10.79 -22.68
N ARG A 549 -3.54 11.03 -22.59
CA ARG A 549 -4.17 12.37 -22.55
C ARG A 549 -4.50 12.84 -21.12
N TYR A 550 -4.03 12.09 -20.13
CA TYR A 550 -4.43 12.23 -18.74
C TYR A 550 -3.27 12.77 -17.88
N LEU A 551 -3.64 13.45 -16.81
CA LEU A 551 -2.75 13.80 -15.71
C LEU A 551 -2.98 12.86 -14.53
N GLU A 552 -1.91 12.56 -13.83
CA GLU A 552 -1.98 11.89 -12.53
C GLU A 552 -1.83 12.92 -11.42
N ILE A 553 -2.80 12.98 -10.51
CA ILE A 553 -2.88 14.02 -9.49
C ILE A 553 -3.02 13.39 -8.10
N TRP A 554 -2.22 13.88 -7.16
CA TRP A 554 -2.31 13.61 -5.73
C TRP A 554 -2.40 14.91 -4.97
N GLU A 555 -2.97 14.83 -3.77
CA GLU A 555 -2.93 15.93 -2.80
C GLU A 555 -2.40 15.44 -1.44
N SER A 556 -1.80 16.36 -0.69
CA SER A 556 -1.27 16.11 0.64
C SER A 556 -1.39 17.37 1.47
N ASN A 557 -1.60 17.25 2.78
CA ASN A 557 -1.58 18.40 3.69
C ASN A 557 -0.26 18.51 4.48
N ASP A 558 0.65 17.54 4.31
CA ASP A 558 1.88 17.43 5.12
C ASP A 558 3.12 16.98 4.34
N LEU A 559 3.03 16.84 3.00
CA LEU A 559 4.06 16.36 2.07
C LEU A 559 4.48 14.89 2.24
N VAL A 560 3.90 14.17 3.19
CA VAL A 560 4.27 12.79 3.54
C VAL A 560 3.12 11.83 3.22
N ASN A 561 1.90 12.20 3.59
CA ASN A 561 0.68 11.44 3.37
C ASN A 561 -0.02 11.98 2.13
N TRP A 562 -0.10 11.15 1.10
CA TRP A 562 -0.68 11.49 -0.20
C TRP A 562 -2.03 10.81 -0.37
N SER A 563 -2.96 11.49 -1.03
CA SER A 563 -4.28 10.96 -1.40
C SER A 563 -4.19 9.72 -2.31
N GLU A 564 -5.32 9.12 -2.61
CA GLU A 564 -5.40 8.19 -3.74
C GLU A 564 -5.09 8.90 -5.07
N GLN A 565 -4.55 8.15 -6.03
CA GLN A 565 -4.21 8.64 -7.36
C GLN A 565 -5.47 9.02 -8.14
N ARG A 566 -5.54 10.26 -8.64
CA ARG A 566 -6.57 10.71 -9.58
C ARG A 566 -6.02 10.69 -11.00
N HIS A 567 -6.74 10.03 -11.92
CA HIS A 567 -6.40 9.93 -13.34
C HIS A 567 -7.37 10.82 -14.12
N VAL A 568 -6.93 12.03 -14.48
CA VAL A 568 -7.81 13.12 -14.94
C VAL A 568 -7.56 13.42 -16.42
N LEU A 569 -8.59 13.29 -17.24
CA LEU A 569 -8.52 13.65 -18.66
C LEU A 569 -8.48 15.17 -18.81
N VAL A 570 -7.44 15.71 -19.43
CA VAL A 570 -7.32 17.16 -19.66
C VAL A 570 -7.10 17.53 -21.12
N SER A 571 -6.54 16.63 -21.93
CA SER A 571 -6.24 16.90 -23.33
C SER A 571 -7.38 16.51 -24.29
N PRO A 572 -7.59 17.30 -25.36
CA PRO A 572 -8.67 17.05 -26.32
C PRO A 572 -8.44 15.75 -27.11
N GLU A 573 -9.46 15.26 -27.84
CA GLU A 573 -9.33 14.03 -28.62
C GLU A 573 -8.27 14.11 -29.74
N THR A 574 -8.01 15.32 -30.24
CA THR A 574 -6.98 15.59 -31.24
C THR A 574 -5.55 15.57 -30.70
N ALA A 575 -5.39 15.43 -29.38
CA ALA A 575 -4.09 15.42 -28.73
C ALA A 575 -3.43 14.03 -28.81
N GLY A 576 -2.14 14.02 -29.14
CA GLY A 576 -1.34 12.80 -29.10
C GLY A 576 -0.85 12.43 -27.70
N MET A 577 -0.69 13.40 -26.79
CA MET A 577 -0.21 13.15 -25.42
C MET A 577 -0.41 14.35 -24.47
N THR A 578 -0.08 14.18 -23.19
CA THR A 578 -0.10 15.22 -22.15
C THR A 578 1.16 15.10 -21.30
N TRP A 579 2.16 15.94 -21.56
CA TRP A 579 3.49 15.82 -20.95
C TRP A 579 3.90 17.06 -20.15
N ALA A 580 4.69 16.84 -19.11
CA ALA A 580 5.29 17.84 -18.23
C ALA A 580 4.27 18.88 -17.72
N PRO A 581 3.25 18.44 -16.96
CA PRO A 581 2.27 19.35 -16.41
C PRO A 581 2.89 20.22 -15.31
N GLU A 582 2.62 21.52 -15.34
CA GLU A 582 2.81 22.39 -14.18
C GLU A 582 1.59 23.29 -13.98
N ALA A 583 1.54 24.00 -12.85
CA ALA A 583 0.44 24.89 -12.52
C ALA A 583 0.94 26.18 -11.86
N HIS A 584 0.25 27.28 -12.12
CA HIS A 584 0.52 28.56 -11.44
C HIS A 584 -0.79 29.24 -11.06
N TRP A 585 -0.89 29.71 -9.81
CA TRP A 585 -2.05 30.48 -9.36
C TRP A 585 -1.95 31.93 -9.83
N ASP A 586 -3.01 32.43 -10.45
CA ASP A 586 -3.11 33.83 -10.85
C ASP A 586 -4.28 34.52 -10.14
N ASP A 587 -3.99 35.58 -9.39
CA ASP A 587 -4.98 36.34 -8.61
C ASP A 587 -5.98 37.11 -9.48
N GLU A 588 -5.60 37.50 -10.71
CA GLU A 588 -6.48 38.21 -11.64
C GLU A 588 -7.48 37.24 -12.30
N ILE A 589 -7.03 36.01 -12.57
CA ILE A 589 -7.88 34.92 -13.06
C ILE A 589 -8.74 34.35 -11.93
N GLY A 590 -8.19 34.28 -10.71
CA GLY A 590 -8.82 33.63 -9.55
C GLY A 590 -8.84 32.11 -9.66
N ALA A 591 -7.88 31.53 -10.40
CA ALA A 591 -7.74 30.09 -10.64
C ALA A 591 -6.27 29.73 -10.91
N TYR A 592 -5.95 28.44 -10.81
CA TYR A 592 -4.69 27.90 -11.34
C TYR A 592 -4.79 27.79 -12.86
N ALA A 593 -3.79 28.30 -13.57
CA ALA A 593 -3.51 27.89 -14.94
C ALA A 593 -2.61 26.65 -14.90
N VAL A 594 -3.14 25.51 -15.33
CA VAL A 594 -2.42 24.24 -15.46
C VAL A 594 -2.03 24.07 -16.91
N TYR A 595 -0.74 23.91 -17.21
CA TYR A 595 -0.21 23.90 -18.57
C TYR A 595 0.70 22.69 -18.82
N TRP A 596 0.69 22.18 -20.05
CA TRP A 596 1.40 20.96 -20.45
C TRP A 596 1.69 20.96 -21.95
N ALA A 597 2.61 20.11 -22.41
CA ALA A 597 2.91 19.92 -23.82
C ALA A 597 2.02 18.84 -24.46
N SER A 598 1.52 19.12 -25.66
CA SER A 598 0.80 18.13 -26.49
C SER A 598 1.09 18.34 -27.97
N ASP A 599 1.21 17.24 -28.71
CA ASP A 599 1.12 17.24 -30.16
C ASP A 599 -0.36 17.26 -30.58
N LEU A 600 -0.78 18.13 -31.50
CA LEU A 600 -2.19 18.30 -31.89
C LEU A 600 -2.43 17.99 -33.37
N TYR A 601 -3.22 16.96 -33.63
CA TYR A 601 -3.59 16.48 -34.96
C TYR A 601 -4.87 17.13 -35.48
N ALA A 602 -5.11 17.00 -36.78
CA ALA A 602 -6.34 17.53 -37.39
C ALA A 602 -7.56 16.69 -36.95
N GLU A 603 -8.72 17.33 -36.78
CA GLU A 603 -9.97 16.63 -36.40
C GLU A 603 -10.37 15.53 -37.39
N ASP A 604 -9.96 15.63 -38.66
CA ASP A 604 -10.19 14.63 -39.70
C ASP A 604 -9.07 13.57 -39.82
N ASP A 605 -8.08 13.59 -38.93
CA ASP A 605 -6.99 12.61 -38.79
C ASP A 605 -7.04 11.90 -37.41
N PRO A 606 -8.10 11.14 -37.10
CA PRO A 606 -8.27 10.49 -35.80
C PRO A 606 -7.27 9.35 -35.53
N GLU A 607 -6.50 8.95 -36.54
CA GLU A 607 -5.45 7.93 -36.43
C GLU A 607 -4.06 8.56 -36.29
N HIS A 608 -4.00 9.89 -36.12
CA HIS A 608 -2.78 10.67 -35.92
C HIS A 608 -1.66 10.30 -36.91
N THR A 609 -2.00 10.22 -38.20
CA THR A 609 -1.06 9.78 -39.26
C THR A 609 -0.30 10.94 -39.91
N GLY A 610 -0.80 12.16 -39.74
CA GLY A 610 -0.23 13.40 -40.25
C GLY A 610 1.07 13.81 -39.55
N THR A 611 1.69 14.87 -40.07
CA THR A 611 2.81 15.54 -39.39
C THR A 611 2.26 16.65 -38.51
N SER A 612 2.70 16.68 -37.25
CA SER A 612 2.41 17.75 -36.31
C SER A 612 3.64 17.97 -35.40
N TYR A 613 3.53 18.90 -34.45
CA TYR A 613 4.54 19.26 -33.47
C TYR A 613 3.88 19.64 -32.14
N GLN A 614 4.68 19.61 -31.07
CA GLN A 614 4.26 19.93 -29.72
C GLN A 614 3.97 21.42 -29.53
N ARG A 615 2.82 21.71 -28.92
CA ARG A 615 2.40 23.03 -28.46
C ARG A 615 2.18 22.97 -26.95
N MET A 616 2.34 24.10 -26.29
CA MET A 616 1.93 24.21 -24.88
C MET A 616 0.44 24.52 -24.84
N LEU A 617 -0.32 23.70 -24.12
CA LEU A 617 -1.73 23.91 -23.83
C LEU A 617 -1.87 24.35 -22.38
N TYR A 618 -3.01 24.94 -22.04
CA TYR A 618 -3.40 25.19 -20.67
C TYR A 618 -4.91 24.97 -20.46
N ALA A 619 -5.28 24.65 -19.22
CA ALA A 619 -6.65 24.71 -18.72
C ALA A 619 -6.65 25.36 -17.33
N THR A 620 -7.76 25.98 -16.96
CA THR A 620 -7.91 26.59 -15.63
C THR A 620 -8.67 25.66 -14.69
N THR A 621 -8.26 25.64 -13.42
CA THR A 621 -8.94 24.91 -12.34
C THR A 621 -8.80 25.65 -11.02
N THR A 622 -9.71 25.43 -10.08
CA THR A 622 -9.59 25.94 -8.69
C THR A 622 -9.32 24.82 -7.68
N ASP A 623 -9.53 23.56 -8.08
CA ASP A 623 -9.57 22.40 -7.17
C ASP A 623 -8.77 21.19 -7.69
N PHE A 624 -8.18 21.28 -8.89
CA PHE A 624 -7.52 20.17 -9.58
C PHE A 624 -8.42 18.94 -9.80
N VAL A 625 -9.75 19.10 -9.68
CA VAL A 625 -10.77 18.09 -9.97
C VAL A 625 -11.47 18.46 -11.28
N THR A 626 -11.90 19.71 -11.39
CA THR A 626 -12.64 20.23 -12.53
C THR A 626 -11.76 21.18 -13.33
N PHE A 627 -11.61 20.89 -14.62
CA PHE A 627 -10.79 21.67 -15.54
C PHE A 627 -11.67 22.35 -16.59
N SER A 628 -11.28 23.56 -17.01
CA SER A 628 -11.86 24.17 -18.19
C SER A 628 -11.46 23.41 -19.46
N GLU A 629 -12.12 23.73 -20.57
CA GLU A 629 -11.67 23.29 -21.89
C GLU A 629 -10.22 23.76 -22.15
N PRO A 630 -9.35 22.89 -22.67
CA PRO A 630 -7.96 23.22 -22.91
C PRO A 630 -7.82 24.23 -24.06
N GLN A 631 -6.93 25.19 -23.90
CA GLN A 631 -6.60 26.23 -24.88
C GLN A 631 -5.12 26.16 -25.24
N ILE A 632 -4.74 26.62 -26.43
CA ILE A 632 -3.33 26.73 -26.81
C ILE A 632 -2.73 27.94 -26.08
N TRP A 633 -1.66 27.71 -25.32
CA TRP A 633 -0.88 28.75 -24.65
C TRP A 633 0.28 29.23 -25.51
N GLN A 634 1.03 28.29 -26.10
CA GLN A 634 2.20 28.59 -26.93
C GLN A 634 2.16 27.79 -28.22
N ASP A 635 2.15 28.49 -29.36
CA ASP A 635 2.31 27.91 -30.69
C ASP A 635 3.26 28.78 -31.52
N ALA A 636 4.51 28.33 -31.63
CA ALA A 636 5.57 29.00 -32.38
C ALA A 636 5.77 28.42 -33.79
N GLY A 637 4.90 27.52 -34.25
CA GLY A 637 5.05 26.85 -35.55
C GLY A 637 6.05 25.69 -35.60
N THR A 638 6.74 25.39 -34.49
CA THR A 638 7.54 24.17 -34.26
C THR A 638 7.50 23.82 -32.77
N ALA A 639 8.05 22.66 -32.42
CA ALA A 639 7.91 22.06 -31.09
C ALA A 639 8.44 22.96 -29.95
N ARG A 640 7.60 23.13 -28.93
CA ARG A 640 7.96 23.65 -27.60
C ARG A 640 7.41 22.70 -26.54
N ILE A 641 8.23 22.36 -25.55
CA ILE A 641 7.88 21.44 -24.46
C ILE A 641 8.44 21.96 -23.13
N ASP A 642 8.05 21.32 -22.02
CA ASP A 642 8.59 21.53 -20.68
C ASP A 642 8.69 23.01 -20.29
N SER A 643 7.53 23.63 -20.02
CA SER A 643 7.50 25.00 -19.52
C SER A 643 7.44 25.03 -17.99
N THR A 644 8.14 25.99 -17.39
CA THR A 644 7.98 26.36 -15.98
C THR A 644 7.85 27.87 -15.82
N VAL A 645 7.16 28.33 -14.77
CA VAL A 645 6.87 29.76 -14.54
C VAL A 645 7.26 30.19 -13.14
N LEU A 646 8.00 31.30 -13.07
CA LEU A 646 8.32 32.03 -11.86
C LEU A 646 7.71 33.43 -11.90
N LYS A 647 7.09 33.89 -10.81
CA LYS A 647 6.56 35.26 -10.69
C LYS A 647 7.43 36.06 -9.72
N GLU A 648 7.98 37.18 -10.17
CA GLU A 648 8.81 38.08 -9.37
C GLU A 648 8.40 39.54 -9.64
N ASP A 649 8.20 40.32 -8.57
CA ASP A 649 7.81 41.75 -8.65
C ASP A 649 6.60 42.04 -9.57
N GLY A 650 5.66 41.09 -9.66
CA GLY A 650 4.46 41.21 -10.50
C GLY A 650 4.67 40.87 -11.98
N VAL A 651 5.88 40.47 -12.37
CA VAL A 651 6.22 40.00 -13.73
C VAL A 651 6.34 38.48 -13.72
N PHE A 652 5.75 37.83 -14.71
CA PHE A 652 5.93 36.40 -14.95
C PHE A 652 7.14 36.18 -15.84
N TYR A 653 7.99 35.25 -15.46
CA TYR A 653 9.08 34.72 -16.25
C TYR A 653 8.78 33.25 -16.54
N ARG A 654 8.76 32.87 -17.81
CA ARG A 654 8.62 31.47 -18.20
C ARG A 654 9.90 30.97 -18.85
N PHE A 655 10.20 29.71 -18.56
CA PHE A 655 11.32 28.98 -19.15
C PHE A 655 10.74 27.80 -19.91
N THR A 656 11.11 27.65 -21.19
CA THR A 656 10.57 26.59 -22.04
C THR A 656 11.67 25.95 -22.85
N LYS A 657 11.61 24.64 -23.07
CA LYS A 657 12.45 23.98 -24.06
C LYS A 657 11.98 24.35 -25.47
N ASP A 658 12.76 25.19 -26.14
CA ASP A 658 12.57 25.60 -27.53
C ASP A 658 13.32 24.62 -28.45
N GLU A 659 12.66 23.97 -29.41
CA GLU A 659 13.33 23.15 -30.43
C GLU A 659 13.89 24.01 -31.59
N GLY A 660 14.23 25.27 -31.29
CA GLY A 660 14.74 26.27 -32.22
C GLY A 660 13.68 27.07 -32.96
N ALA A 661 12.45 27.15 -32.43
CA ALA A 661 11.32 27.88 -33.02
C ALA A 661 11.57 29.39 -33.10
N VAL A 662 11.99 29.95 -31.98
CA VAL A 662 12.04 31.39 -31.78
C VAL A 662 13.46 31.89 -31.92
N THR A 663 14.41 31.14 -31.38
CA THR A 663 15.80 31.59 -31.22
C THR A 663 16.77 30.92 -32.21
N GLY A 664 16.31 29.89 -32.93
CA GLY A 664 17.16 29.03 -33.77
C GLY A 664 18.07 28.09 -32.96
N CYS A 665 17.85 28.00 -31.65
CA CYS A 665 18.63 27.23 -30.69
C CYS A 665 17.76 26.15 -30.06
N THR A 666 18.21 24.90 -30.09
CA THR A 666 17.50 23.77 -29.44
C THR A 666 17.86 23.72 -27.95
N ASP A 667 17.29 24.61 -27.15
CA ASP A 667 17.72 24.89 -25.77
C ASP A 667 16.60 25.60 -24.97
N ILE A 668 16.84 25.90 -23.70
CA ILE A 668 15.90 26.67 -22.87
C ILE A 668 15.91 28.14 -23.30
N ILE A 669 14.71 28.68 -23.51
CA ILE A 669 14.43 30.11 -23.68
C ILE A 669 13.78 30.65 -22.40
N GLN A 670 14.12 31.88 -22.03
CA GLN A 670 13.46 32.64 -20.97
C GLN A 670 12.72 33.82 -21.58
N GLU A 671 11.45 33.95 -21.23
CA GLU A 671 10.57 35.03 -21.70
C GLU A 671 9.86 35.66 -20.50
N SER A 672 9.43 36.91 -20.64
CA SER A 672 8.70 37.64 -19.59
C SER A 672 7.40 38.27 -20.08
N SER A 673 6.40 38.36 -19.21
CA SER A 673 5.12 39.01 -19.46
C SER A 673 4.51 39.53 -18.15
N ASN A 674 3.62 40.52 -18.23
CA ASN A 674 2.79 40.93 -17.10
C ASN A 674 1.50 40.11 -16.98
N ASP A 675 1.17 39.30 -17.99
CA ASP A 675 -0.01 38.43 -18.04
C ASP A 675 0.44 36.98 -18.32
N LEU A 676 0.11 36.08 -17.40
CA LEU A 676 0.45 34.66 -17.45
C LEU A 676 -0.10 33.96 -18.70
N LEU A 677 -1.30 34.35 -19.14
CA LEU A 677 -1.98 33.71 -20.27
C LEU A 677 -1.87 34.51 -21.56
N ASP A 678 -0.97 35.49 -21.62
CA ASP A 678 -0.76 36.25 -22.84
C ASP A 678 -0.35 35.33 -24.00
N SER A 679 -0.77 35.73 -25.19
CA SER A 679 -0.39 35.11 -26.46
C SER A 679 1.13 35.14 -26.65
N LEU A 680 1.65 34.25 -27.49
CA LEU A 680 3.09 34.13 -27.75
C LEU A 680 3.78 35.48 -28.04
N ASP A 681 3.14 36.37 -28.81
CA ASP A 681 3.67 37.69 -29.18
C ASP A 681 3.69 38.72 -28.04
N GLY A 682 2.92 38.48 -26.98
CA GLY A 682 2.88 39.33 -25.77
C GLY A 682 4.02 39.05 -24.79
N TRP A 683 4.76 37.96 -24.98
CA TRP A 683 5.92 37.61 -24.18
C TRP A 683 7.21 38.16 -24.78
N GLU A 684 8.00 38.88 -23.98
CA GLU A 684 9.28 39.43 -24.39
C GLU A 684 10.42 38.46 -24.08
N ILE A 685 11.28 38.18 -25.06
CA ILE A 685 12.46 37.31 -24.88
C ILE A 685 13.48 38.02 -23.98
N VAL A 686 13.84 37.39 -22.87
CA VAL A 686 14.84 37.87 -21.91
C VAL A 686 16.19 37.20 -22.16
N ALA A 687 16.20 35.88 -22.33
CA ALA A 687 17.41 35.10 -22.61
C ALA A 687 17.12 33.90 -23.52
N SER A 688 18.14 33.44 -24.24
CA SER A 688 18.06 32.31 -25.18
C SER A 688 19.34 31.48 -25.12
N CYS A 689 19.27 30.22 -25.53
CA CYS A 689 20.42 29.29 -25.48
C CYS A 689 21.02 29.18 -24.07
N ILE A 690 20.18 29.14 -23.03
CA ILE A 690 20.64 29.27 -21.64
C ILE A 690 21.65 28.18 -21.30
N GLY A 691 21.35 26.92 -21.60
CA GLY A 691 22.27 25.82 -21.33
C GLY A 691 23.58 25.93 -22.12
N ALA A 692 23.50 26.15 -23.43
CA ALA A 692 24.67 26.26 -24.30
C ALA A 692 25.58 27.44 -23.89
N ASN A 693 25.01 28.57 -23.50
CA ASN A 693 25.77 29.73 -23.01
C ASN A 693 26.42 29.47 -21.64
N ALA A 694 25.77 28.68 -20.77
CA ALA A 694 26.31 28.21 -19.51
C ALA A 694 27.34 27.06 -19.68
N GLY A 695 27.60 26.60 -20.91
CA GLY A 695 28.56 25.55 -21.22
C GLY A 695 28.04 24.13 -21.02
N THR A 696 26.73 23.93 -21.09
CA THR A 696 26.07 22.63 -21.03
C THR A 696 25.81 22.08 -22.44
N ALA A 697 25.62 20.76 -22.54
CA ALA A 697 25.14 20.11 -23.74
C ALA A 697 23.61 20.27 -23.86
N ALA A 698 22.96 19.43 -24.67
CA ALA A 698 21.51 19.46 -24.85
C ALA A 698 20.80 19.28 -23.50
N VAL A 699 19.98 20.27 -23.14
CA VAL A 699 19.21 20.33 -21.89
C VAL A 699 17.71 20.44 -22.15
N GLU A 700 16.88 19.90 -21.25
CA GLU A 700 15.41 19.97 -21.25
C GLU A 700 14.88 20.00 -19.80
N GLY A 701 13.57 19.95 -19.60
CA GLY A 701 12.95 19.85 -18.27
C GLY A 701 13.35 20.93 -17.25
N PRO A 702 13.20 22.24 -17.58
CA PRO A 702 13.54 23.31 -16.66
C PRO A 702 12.61 23.33 -15.44
N THR A 703 13.16 23.51 -14.24
CA THR A 703 12.40 23.94 -13.05
C THR A 703 13.04 25.20 -12.47
N SER A 704 12.22 26.20 -12.18
CA SER A 704 12.69 27.53 -11.76
C SER A 704 12.17 27.89 -10.38
N PHE A 705 13.03 28.43 -9.52
CA PHE A 705 12.64 28.90 -8.20
C PHE A 705 13.59 29.98 -7.68
N LYS A 706 13.09 30.83 -6.78
CA LYS A 706 13.88 31.80 -6.05
C LYS A 706 14.42 31.17 -4.77
N SER A 707 15.66 31.50 -4.39
CA SER A 707 16.20 31.10 -3.10
C SER A 707 15.35 31.64 -1.94
N ASN A 708 15.19 30.84 -0.89
CA ASN A 708 14.68 31.27 0.40
C ASN A 708 15.51 32.45 0.95
N PRO A 709 14.91 33.32 1.76
CA PRO A 709 15.66 34.29 2.56
C PRO A 709 16.75 33.59 3.38
N ASN A 710 17.94 34.20 3.45
CA ASN A 710 19.11 33.65 4.16
C ASN A 710 19.60 32.28 3.65
N ASP A 711 19.39 31.94 2.38
CA ASP A 711 20.02 30.75 1.77
C ASP A 711 21.55 30.83 1.91
N VAL A 712 22.18 29.69 2.20
CA VAL A 712 23.64 29.60 2.40
C VAL A 712 24.44 30.12 1.19
N ASN A 713 23.86 30.03 0.00
CA ASN A 713 24.48 30.45 -1.26
C ASN A 713 24.16 31.90 -1.64
N GLY A 714 23.42 32.62 -0.81
CA GLY A 714 22.96 33.98 -1.05
C GLY A 714 21.61 34.03 -1.77
N GLU A 715 21.05 35.24 -1.88
CA GLU A 715 19.79 35.48 -2.59
C GLU A 715 20.02 35.41 -4.10
N LYS A 716 19.50 34.35 -4.73
CA LYS A 716 19.66 34.05 -6.16
C LYS A 716 18.38 33.47 -6.76
N TYR A 717 18.37 33.38 -8.08
CA TYR A 717 17.41 32.60 -8.85
C TYR A 717 18.08 31.34 -9.38
N TYR A 718 17.40 30.22 -9.26
CA TYR A 718 17.87 28.93 -9.73
C TYR A 718 17.01 28.43 -10.89
N LEU A 719 17.68 27.79 -11.85
CA LEU A 719 17.05 27.07 -12.95
C LEU A 719 17.73 25.71 -13.07
N PHE A 720 17.08 24.66 -12.62
CA PHE A 720 17.65 23.32 -12.79
C PHE A 720 17.17 22.75 -14.12
N VAL A 721 18.07 22.09 -14.85
CA VAL A 721 17.80 21.57 -16.21
C VAL A 721 18.38 20.17 -16.37
N ASP A 722 17.73 19.30 -17.15
CA ASP A 722 18.18 17.92 -17.41
C ASP A 722 19.11 17.87 -18.62
N GLU A 723 20.41 17.70 -18.38
CA GLU A 723 21.38 17.41 -19.44
C GLU A 723 21.29 15.91 -19.81
N TYR A 724 20.21 15.56 -20.51
CA TYR A 724 19.77 14.19 -20.77
C TYR A 724 20.77 13.32 -21.57
N VAL A 725 21.77 13.93 -22.21
CA VAL A 725 22.82 13.22 -22.96
C VAL A 725 24.06 12.89 -22.10
N ASP A 726 24.34 13.66 -21.04
CA ASP A 726 25.59 13.57 -20.28
C ASP A 726 25.37 13.52 -18.75
N ARG A 727 25.45 14.66 -18.03
CA ARG A 727 25.59 14.69 -16.56
C ARG A 727 24.27 14.49 -15.80
N GLY A 728 23.11 14.57 -16.47
CA GLY A 728 21.79 14.57 -15.84
C GLY A 728 21.37 15.94 -15.33
N TYR A 729 20.52 16.00 -14.31
CA TYR A 729 20.03 17.27 -13.78
C TYR A 729 21.16 18.14 -13.21
N ILE A 730 21.19 19.41 -13.61
CA ILE A 730 22.23 20.38 -13.23
C ILE A 730 21.61 21.72 -12.81
N PRO A 731 22.13 22.38 -11.76
CA PRO A 731 21.62 23.67 -11.31
C PRO A 731 22.36 24.84 -11.97
N LEU A 732 21.60 25.70 -12.67
CA LEU A 732 22.05 27.02 -13.10
C LEU A 732 21.61 28.08 -12.10
N GLU A 733 22.39 29.14 -11.95
CA GLU A 733 22.10 30.26 -11.05
C GLU A 733 22.32 31.63 -11.74
N THR A 734 21.54 32.63 -11.32
CA THR A 734 21.71 34.06 -11.68
C THR A 734 21.30 34.94 -10.50
N ASP A 735 21.91 36.12 -10.38
CA ASP A 735 21.56 37.11 -9.34
C ASP A 735 20.38 38.02 -9.75
N ASP A 736 20.16 38.20 -11.06
CA ASP A 736 19.10 39.03 -11.62
C ASP A 736 18.29 38.22 -12.63
N ILE A 737 16.99 38.05 -12.39
CA ILE A 737 16.09 37.31 -13.27
C ILE A 737 15.70 38.12 -14.51
N ALA A 738 15.69 39.45 -14.44
CA ALA A 738 15.34 40.34 -15.54
C ALA A 738 16.52 40.58 -16.50
N ASN A 739 17.76 40.51 -15.99
CA ASN A 739 18.99 40.62 -16.79
C ASN A 739 19.95 39.46 -16.45
N PRO A 740 19.61 38.24 -16.85
CA PRO A 740 20.28 37.05 -16.32
C PRO A 740 21.67 36.83 -16.91
N ASP A 741 22.57 36.35 -16.06
CA ASP A 741 23.85 35.74 -16.44
C ASP A 741 23.86 34.31 -15.90
N TRP A 742 23.11 33.42 -16.56
CA TRP A 742 22.96 32.04 -16.15
C TRP A 742 24.30 31.30 -16.20
N GLN A 743 24.75 30.81 -15.05
CA GLN A 743 25.98 30.04 -14.93
C GLN A 743 25.71 28.72 -14.21
N VAL A 744 26.44 27.67 -14.57
CA VAL A 744 26.41 26.42 -13.79
C VAL A 744 26.95 26.69 -12.40
N SER A 745 26.20 26.30 -11.37
CA SER A 745 26.61 26.49 -9.98
C SER A 745 27.97 25.81 -9.73
N ALA A 746 28.89 26.53 -9.09
CA ALA A 746 30.29 26.08 -8.96
C ALA A 746 30.45 24.76 -8.20
N SER A 747 29.53 24.46 -7.28
CA SER A 747 29.46 23.22 -6.51
C SER A 747 28.01 22.94 -6.14
N TYR A 748 27.59 21.68 -6.23
CA TYR A 748 26.27 21.23 -5.83
C TYR A 748 26.31 19.73 -5.53
N ASN A 749 25.33 19.26 -4.75
CA ASN A 749 25.10 17.87 -4.40
C ASN A 749 23.62 17.55 -4.58
N LEU A 750 23.25 17.15 -5.79
CA LEU A 750 21.90 16.70 -6.13
C LEU A 750 21.71 15.21 -5.82
N PRO A 751 20.46 14.69 -5.84
CA PRO A 751 20.17 13.26 -5.79
C PRO A 751 20.96 12.43 -6.83
N THR A 752 20.97 11.10 -6.69
CA THR A 752 21.86 10.20 -7.46
C THR A 752 21.58 10.22 -8.97
N SER A 753 20.30 10.32 -9.37
CA SER A 753 19.91 10.35 -10.79
C SER A 753 18.59 11.09 -11.01
N PRO A 754 18.43 12.34 -10.53
CA PRO A 754 17.23 13.09 -10.77
C PRO A 754 17.09 13.41 -12.25
N ARG A 755 15.85 13.41 -12.71
CA ARG A 755 15.39 13.91 -14.00
C ARG A 755 14.39 15.03 -13.74
N HIS A 756 13.82 15.57 -14.82
CA HIS A 756 12.81 16.61 -14.80
C HIS A 756 11.82 16.42 -13.63
N GLY A 757 11.66 17.47 -12.83
CA GLY A 757 10.92 17.49 -11.57
C GLY A 757 10.80 18.91 -11.03
N THR A 758 10.36 19.09 -9.78
CA THR A 758 10.03 20.41 -9.22
C THR A 758 10.57 20.62 -7.81
N VAL A 759 11.13 21.80 -7.57
CA VAL A 759 11.60 22.27 -6.26
C VAL A 759 10.57 23.17 -5.60
N LEU A 760 10.21 22.87 -4.35
CA LEU A 760 9.25 23.60 -3.54
C LEU A 760 9.91 24.13 -2.25
N PRO A 761 9.87 25.45 -2.00
CA PRO A 761 10.20 26.02 -0.68
C PRO A 761 9.30 25.48 0.44
N ILE A 762 9.92 25.06 1.53
CA ILE A 762 9.21 24.49 2.69
C ILE A 762 9.70 25.12 4.00
N THR A 763 8.80 25.17 4.98
CA THR A 763 9.07 25.69 6.33
C THR A 763 9.94 24.71 7.12
N ALA A 764 10.54 25.18 8.22
CA ALA A 764 11.30 24.31 9.12
C ALA A 764 10.48 23.10 9.64
N ALA A 765 9.21 23.32 9.97
CA ALA A 765 8.32 22.27 10.45
C ALA A 765 8.01 21.21 9.38
N GLU A 766 7.82 21.65 8.13
CA GLU A 766 7.61 20.75 6.99
C GLU A 766 8.90 20.01 6.64
N LEU A 767 10.06 20.67 6.68
CA LEU A 767 11.35 20.03 6.49
C LEU A 767 11.62 18.97 7.57
N GLU A 768 11.32 19.26 8.83
CA GLU A 768 11.45 18.30 9.93
C GLU A 768 10.48 17.11 9.76
N THR A 769 9.22 17.38 9.40
CA THR A 769 8.22 16.35 9.12
C THR A 769 8.66 15.45 7.98
N LEU A 770 9.03 16.05 6.85
CA LEU A 770 9.44 15.37 5.63
C LEU A 770 10.71 14.54 5.88
N THR A 771 11.76 15.14 6.44
CA THR A 771 13.00 14.41 6.71
C THR A 771 12.85 13.37 7.82
N GLY A 772 12.05 13.63 8.85
CA GLY A 772 11.77 12.71 9.96
C GLY A 772 11.04 11.44 9.54
N ALA A 773 9.97 11.58 8.75
CA ALA A 773 9.15 10.46 8.26
C ALA A 773 9.94 9.50 7.35
N TYR A 774 10.88 10.03 6.58
CA TYR A 774 11.66 9.24 5.63
C TYR A 774 13.04 8.78 6.17
N LYS A 775 13.52 9.37 7.26
CA LYS A 775 14.73 8.92 7.98
C LYS A 775 14.48 7.63 8.77
N THR A 776 13.29 7.46 9.33
CA THR A 776 12.84 6.20 9.94
C THR A 776 12.78 5.05 8.93
N LYS A 777 12.29 5.30 7.70
CA LYS A 777 12.34 4.30 6.60
C LYS A 777 13.76 3.98 6.11
N ARG A 778 14.68 4.94 6.15
CA ARG A 778 16.11 4.72 5.81
C ARG A 778 16.84 3.91 6.90
N ASP A 779 16.51 4.11 8.17
CA ASP A 779 17.07 3.31 9.27
C ASP A 779 16.45 1.89 9.31
N GLU A 780 15.22 1.71 8.80
CA GLU A 780 14.65 0.39 8.49
C GLU A 780 15.33 -0.28 7.27
N ALA A 781 15.77 0.49 6.27
CA ALA A 781 16.47 -0.01 5.07
C ALA A 781 18.00 -0.19 5.25
N ALA A 782 18.64 0.53 6.18
CA ALA A 782 20.08 0.47 6.46
C ALA A 782 20.49 -0.69 7.38
N VAL A 783 19.53 -1.44 7.92
CA VAL A 783 19.78 -2.68 8.66
C VAL A 783 19.57 -3.88 7.74
N THR A 784 20.55 -4.19 6.88
CA THR A 784 20.63 -5.54 6.28
C THR A 784 22.05 -6.11 6.21
N HIS A 785 22.19 -7.22 6.96
CA HIS A 785 23.12 -8.35 6.80
C HIS A 785 24.56 -8.24 7.30
N LYS A 786 24.69 -8.21 8.63
CA LYS A 786 25.62 -9.12 9.31
C LYS A 786 24.77 -10.28 9.81
N GLU A 787 25.00 -11.51 9.34
CA GLU A 787 24.27 -12.69 9.86
C GLU A 787 24.45 -12.79 11.37
N PRO A 788 23.35 -12.88 12.14
CA PRO A 788 23.34 -13.54 13.42
C PRO A 788 22.81 -14.96 13.22
N SER A 789 23.50 -15.87 13.90
CA SER A 789 23.06 -17.22 14.23
C SER A 789 21.55 -17.31 14.52
N ASP A 790 20.95 -18.40 14.06
CA ASP A 790 19.64 -18.92 14.45
C ASP A 790 19.17 -18.43 15.84
N GLU A 791 18.22 -17.48 15.87
CA GLU A 791 17.08 -17.37 16.80
C GLU A 791 16.34 -15.99 16.66
N ALA A 792 15.18 -16.03 15.97
CA ALA A 792 13.93 -15.23 16.15
C ALA A 792 13.80 -13.68 15.98
N SER A 793 12.59 -13.29 15.50
CA SER A 793 11.85 -11.99 15.46
C SER A 793 12.04 -11.01 14.27
N ASN A 794 11.08 -10.16 13.88
CA ASN A 794 9.62 -10.19 13.56
C ASN A 794 9.26 -8.76 13.10
N GLY A 795 8.13 -8.53 12.42
CA GLY A 795 7.62 -7.18 12.15
C GLY A 795 7.54 -6.33 13.43
N THR A 796 7.63 -5.00 13.32
CA THR A 796 7.62 -4.10 14.49
C THR A 796 6.48 -4.45 15.44
N VAL A 797 6.86 -4.85 16.65
CA VAL A 797 5.93 -5.27 17.71
C VAL A 797 5.40 -4.02 18.38
N LEU A 798 4.13 -3.67 18.12
CA LEU A 798 3.48 -2.47 18.70
C LEU A 798 3.40 -2.57 20.23
N LEU A 799 2.78 -3.64 20.74
CA LEU A 799 2.75 -3.98 22.15
C LEU A 799 3.57 -5.25 22.38
N PRO A 800 4.75 -5.17 23.04
CA PRO A 800 5.55 -6.36 23.36
C PRO A 800 4.78 -7.42 24.15
N GLY A 801 4.43 -8.53 23.49
CA GLY A 801 3.69 -9.66 24.06
C GLY A 801 2.45 -10.02 23.24
N LEU A 802 1.62 -10.92 23.78
CA LEU A 802 0.35 -11.31 23.15
C LEU A 802 -0.78 -10.60 23.88
N TYR A 803 -1.46 -9.71 23.14
CA TYR A 803 -2.51 -8.86 23.66
C TYR A 803 -3.60 -8.74 22.62
N ALA A 804 -4.84 -8.94 23.07
CA ALA A 804 -6.02 -8.91 22.24
C ALA A 804 -7.05 -7.92 22.77
N ASP A 805 -8.15 -7.80 22.05
CA ASP A 805 -9.33 -7.06 22.46
C ASP A 805 -9.00 -5.63 23.00
N PRO A 806 -8.26 -4.81 22.22
CA PRO A 806 -7.74 -3.55 22.72
C PRO A 806 -8.85 -2.51 22.84
N ASN A 807 -8.95 -1.87 24.01
CA ASN A 807 -9.66 -0.62 24.17
C ASN A 807 -8.69 0.56 24.21
N MET A 808 -8.73 1.39 23.18
CA MET A 808 -7.92 2.60 23.06
C MET A 808 -8.74 3.81 23.53
N ALA A 809 -8.11 4.67 24.33
CA ALA A 809 -8.73 5.86 24.89
C ALA A 809 -7.74 7.04 24.93
N VAL A 810 -8.27 8.26 24.96
CA VAL A 810 -7.46 9.48 25.12
C VAL A 810 -7.90 10.23 26.37
N PHE A 811 -6.97 10.41 27.31
CA PHE A 811 -7.23 11.18 28.53
C PHE A 811 -6.12 12.21 28.74
N GLY A 812 -6.51 13.48 28.79
CA GLY A 812 -5.57 14.59 28.86
C GLY A 812 -4.61 14.61 27.66
N CYS A 813 -3.31 14.51 27.95
CA CYS A 813 -2.23 14.57 26.95
C CYS A 813 -1.61 13.21 26.65
N GLN A 814 -2.36 12.11 26.85
CA GLN A 814 -1.85 10.76 26.73
C GLN A 814 -2.88 9.82 26.09
N TYR A 815 -2.40 8.94 25.21
CA TYR A 815 -3.14 7.79 24.71
C TYR A 815 -2.97 6.60 25.65
N TYR A 816 -4.03 5.82 25.82
CA TYR A 816 -4.05 4.62 26.65
C TYR A 816 -4.58 3.42 25.85
N ILE A 817 -4.04 2.23 26.10
CA ILE A 817 -4.62 0.96 25.65
C ILE A 817 -4.80 0.02 26.84
N TYR A 818 -5.98 -0.58 26.91
CA TYR A 818 -6.35 -1.61 27.86
C TYR A 818 -6.74 -2.88 27.11
N PRO A 819 -5.84 -3.87 26.99
CA PRO A 819 -6.12 -5.09 26.25
C PRO A 819 -6.39 -6.30 27.16
N THR A 820 -6.99 -7.35 26.60
CA THR A 820 -6.93 -8.71 27.14
C THR A 820 -5.48 -9.20 27.11
N SER A 821 -4.99 -9.76 28.23
CA SER A 821 -3.72 -10.51 28.23
C SER A 821 -3.92 -11.88 27.57
N ASP A 822 -3.38 -12.06 26.36
CA ASP A 822 -3.58 -13.24 25.50
C ASP A 822 -2.42 -14.24 25.65
N GLY A 823 -2.42 -15.35 24.88
CA GLY A 823 -1.38 -16.39 24.96
C GLY A 823 -1.65 -17.50 25.98
N TYR A 824 -2.88 -17.56 26.52
CA TYR A 824 -3.31 -18.57 27.48
C TYR A 824 -4.34 -19.52 26.86
N PRO A 825 -4.24 -20.85 27.09
CA PRO A 825 -5.24 -21.79 26.61
C PRO A 825 -6.67 -21.40 27.03
N GLY A 826 -7.60 -21.40 26.08
CA GLY A 826 -9.00 -21.02 26.32
C GLY A 826 -9.16 -19.57 26.81
N TRP A 827 -8.26 -18.68 26.38
CA TRP A 827 -8.21 -17.28 26.81
C TRP A 827 -8.16 -17.14 28.33
N GLY A 828 -7.40 -18.00 29.02
CA GLY A 828 -7.35 -18.11 30.48
C GLY A 828 -6.66 -16.95 31.24
N GLY A 829 -6.31 -15.86 30.57
CA GLY A 829 -5.67 -14.69 31.18
C GLY A 829 -6.47 -14.13 32.36
N LYS A 830 -5.77 -13.64 33.39
CA LYS A 830 -6.39 -13.17 34.65
C LYS A 830 -6.10 -11.71 34.96
N GLU A 831 -5.25 -11.07 34.17
CA GLU A 831 -4.60 -9.81 34.54
C GLU A 831 -4.87 -8.75 33.48
N PHE A 832 -5.18 -7.53 33.95
CA PHE A 832 -5.23 -6.34 33.10
C PHE A 832 -4.04 -5.43 33.39
N TYR A 833 -3.37 -5.02 32.32
CA TYR A 833 -2.30 -4.03 32.31
C TYR A 833 -2.75 -2.80 31.54
N VAL A 834 -2.21 -1.64 31.89
CA VAL A 834 -2.44 -0.41 31.14
C VAL A 834 -1.20 -0.09 30.32
N TRP A 835 -1.41 0.30 29.07
CA TRP A 835 -0.37 0.81 28.19
C TRP A 835 -0.61 2.29 27.95
N GLN A 836 0.46 3.08 27.92
CA GLN A 836 0.39 4.52 27.67
C GLN A 836 1.34 4.92 26.54
N SER A 837 0.89 5.84 25.67
CA SER A 837 1.70 6.42 24.61
C SER A 837 1.44 7.92 24.45
N SER A 838 2.49 8.68 24.10
CA SER A 838 2.36 10.11 23.79
C SER A 838 2.17 10.38 22.29
N ASN A 839 2.25 9.33 21.46
CA ASN A 839 2.35 9.46 20.02
C ASN A 839 1.77 8.25 19.23
N LEU A 840 0.90 7.43 19.82
CA LEU A 840 0.33 6.20 19.23
C LEU A 840 1.32 5.09 18.80
N VAL A 841 2.64 5.31 18.91
CA VAL A 841 3.67 4.36 18.45
C VAL A 841 4.51 3.85 19.62
N ASP A 842 4.98 4.74 20.49
CA ASP A 842 5.82 4.38 21.63
C ASP A 842 4.94 4.06 22.84
N TRP A 843 4.73 2.76 23.11
CA TRP A 843 3.87 2.29 24.19
C TRP A 843 4.68 1.79 25.39
N THR A 844 4.31 2.26 26.58
CA THR A 844 4.86 1.79 27.87
C THR A 844 3.78 1.09 28.67
N ARG A 845 4.02 -0.16 29.08
CA ARG A 845 3.11 -0.91 29.95
C ARG A 845 3.35 -0.60 31.42
N SER A 846 2.30 -0.66 32.24
CA SER A 846 2.46 -0.72 33.70
C SER A 846 3.28 -1.95 34.13
N GLU A 847 4.11 -1.78 35.17
CA GLU A 847 4.94 -2.87 35.69
C GLU A 847 4.10 -3.99 36.33
N LYS A 848 2.98 -3.62 36.95
CA LYS A 848 2.07 -4.53 37.66
C LYS A 848 0.68 -4.48 37.03
N PRO A 849 -0.07 -5.59 37.10
CA PRO A 849 -1.46 -5.57 36.71
C PRO A 849 -2.26 -4.71 37.71
N PHE A 850 -3.17 -3.89 37.20
CA PHE A 850 -4.01 -3.05 38.04
C PHE A 850 -5.29 -3.79 38.49
N LEU A 851 -5.73 -4.80 37.72
CA LEU A 851 -6.75 -5.77 38.12
C LEU A 851 -6.25 -7.20 37.91
N THR A 852 -6.61 -8.08 38.85
CA THR A 852 -6.32 -9.52 38.82
C THR A 852 -7.57 -10.29 39.23
N LEU A 853 -8.14 -11.04 38.29
CA LEU A 853 -9.33 -11.86 38.45
C LEU A 853 -8.91 -13.26 38.91
N ASN A 854 -8.66 -13.41 40.20
CA ASN A 854 -8.24 -14.69 40.80
C ASN A 854 -9.02 -15.00 42.08
N GLY A 855 -10.33 -14.72 42.06
CA GLY A 855 -11.21 -14.85 43.21
C GLY A 855 -10.72 -14.00 44.38
N THR A 856 -10.78 -14.57 45.58
CA THR A 856 -10.33 -13.90 46.81
C THR A 856 -8.82 -13.63 46.88
N ASP A 857 -8.03 -14.28 46.03
CA ASP A 857 -6.58 -14.05 45.94
C ASP A 857 -6.25 -12.90 44.97
N GLY A 858 -7.23 -12.40 44.22
CA GLY A 858 -7.14 -11.22 43.37
C GLY A 858 -7.79 -9.98 43.99
N ASN A 859 -7.97 -8.93 43.19
CA ASN A 859 -8.68 -7.71 43.59
C ASN A 859 -10.08 -7.58 42.94
N VAL A 860 -10.54 -8.62 42.24
CA VAL A 860 -11.92 -8.78 41.76
C VAL A 860 -12.49 -10.08 42.36
N PRO A 861 -13.08 -10.03 43.57
CA PRO A 861 -13.35 -11.23 44.36
C PRO A 861 -14.40 -12.17 43.76
N TRP A 862 -15.27 -11.66 42.89
CA TRP A 862 -16.33 -12.43 42.25
C TRP A 862 -15.89 -13.16 40.96
N ALA A 863 -14.67 -12.89 40.44
CA ALA A 863 -14.20 -13.44 39.18
C ALA A 863 -12.93 -14.29 39.35
N THR A 864 -12.86 -15.47 38.72
CA THR A 864 -11.74 -16.44 38.89
C THR A 864 -10.76 -16.51 37.71
N GLY A 865 -10.99 -15.73 36.66
CA GLY A 865 -10.13 -15.58 35.50
C GLY A 865 -10.90 -15.06 34.30
N ASN A 866 -10.34 -15.29 33.10
CA ASN A 866 -10.91 -14.81 31.84
C ASN A 866 -11.14 -13.28 31.86
N ALA A 867 -10.09 -12.55 32.20
CA ALA A 867 -10.05 -11.09 32.16
C ALA A 867 -10.08 -10.63 30.70
N TRP A 868 -11.29 -10.39 30.18
CA TRP A 868 -11.53 -10.18 28.75
C TRP A 868 -12.11 -8.81 28.44
N ALA A 869 -11.68 -8.29 27.28
CA ALA A 869 -12.31 -7.25 26.48
C ALA A 869 -12.86 -6.09 27.31
N PRO A 870 -11.97 -5.24 27.86
CA PRO A 870 -12.42 -4.16 28.70
C PRO A 870 -12.87 -2.95 27.88
N THR A 871 -13.50 -1.99 28.54
CA THR A 871 -13.68 -0.61 28.06
C THR A 871 -13.47 0.37 29.20
N ILE A 872 -13.06 1.59 28.90
CA ILE A 872 -12.88 2.65 29.89
C ILE A 872 -13.56 3.96 29.46
N ILE A 873 -14.11 4.68 30.43
CA ILE A 873 -14.70 5.99 30.21
C ILE A 873 -14.49 6.90 31.43
N GLU A 874 -14.35 8.20 31.19
CA GLU A 874 -14.27 9.22 32.24
C GLU A 874 -15.63 9.89 32.47
N ARG A 875 -15.97 10.11 33.74
CA ARG A 875 -17.05 11.00 34.15
C ARG A 875 -16.67 11.75 35.42
N ASP A 876 -16.79 13.07 35.39
CA ASP A 876 -16.52 13.96 36.52
C ASP A 876 -15.17 13.71 37.21
N GLY A 877 -14.11 13.45 36.43
CA GLY A 877 -12.75 13.16 36.92
C GLY A 877 -12.56 11.77 37.55
N THR A 878 -13.57 10.89 37.43
CA THR A 878 -13.49 9.48 37.83
C THR A 878 -13.47 8.60 36.58
N TYR A 879 -12.55 7.63 36.56
CA TYR A 879 -12.39 6.68 35.47
C TYR A 879 -13.12 5.38 35.81
N TYR A 880 -14.01 4.95 34.93
CA TYR A 880 -14.81 3.73 35.07
C TYR A 880 -14.36 2.70 34.04
N PHE A 881 -13.91 1.55 34.54
CA PHE A 881 -13.36 0.46 33.75
C PHE A 881 -14.30 -0.73 33.83
N TYR A 882 -14.93 -1.08 32.70
CA TYR A 882 -15.84 -2.22 32.59
C TYR A 882 -15.10 -3.37 31.94
N PHE A 883 -15.36 -4.59 32.40
CA PHE A 883 -14.65 -5.77 31.93
C PHE A 883 -15.45 -7.04 32.17
N SER A 884 -15.12 -8.08 31.39
CA SER A 884 -15.73 -9.40 31.51
C SER A 884 -14.86 -10.33 32.34
N GLY A 885 -15.49 -11.23 33.09
CA GLY A 885 -14.79 -12.21 33.93
C GLY A 885 -15.59 -13.49 34.13
N GLN A 886 -14.90 -14.62 34.31
CA GLN A 886 -15.56 -15.88 34.69
C GLN A 886 -16.09 -15.79 36.11
N ASN A 887 -17.40 -15.92 36.27
CA ASN A 887 -18.06 -15.91 37.55
C ASN A 887 -18.44 -17.34 37.95
N PRO A 888 -17.77 -17.93 38.96
CA PRO A 888 -18.05 -19.31 39.38
C PRO A 888 -19.41 -19.47 40.06
N THR A 889 -20.06 -18.37 40.49
CA THR A 889 -21.39 -18.42 41.12
C THR A 889 -22.48 -18.75 40.10
N TYR A 890 -22.37 -18.18 38.91
CA TYR A 890 -23.33 -18.36 37.81
C TYR A 890 -22.83 -19.36 36.75
N ASP A 891 -21.56 -19.78 36.85
CA ASP A 891 -20.86 -20.62 35.87
C ASP A 891 -20.86 -20.02 34.44
N GLN A 892 -20.80 -18.70 34.34
CA GLN A 892 -20.78 -17.97 33.07
C GLN A 892 -19.94 -16.71 33.15
N LYS A 893 -19.76 -16.05 31.99
CA LYS A 893 -19.14 -14.74 31.91
C LYS A 893 -20.12 -13.67 32.38
N THR A 894 -19.63 -12.76 33.21
CA THR A 894 -20.39 -11.62 33.71
C THR A 894 -19.55 -10.36 33.60
N ILE A 895 -20.19 -9.20 33.47
CA ILE A 895 -19.51 -7.90 33.34
C ILE A 895 -19.49 -7.24 34.71
N GLY A 896 -18.33 -6.71 35.10
CA GLY A 896 -18.18 -5.86 36.27
C GLY A 896 -17.60 -4.51 35.94
N VAL A 897 -17.50 -3.68 36.97
CA VAL A 897 -16.99 -2.31 36.89
C VAL A 897 -15.99 -2.06 38.01
N ALA A 898 -14.93 -1.34 37.69
CA ALA A 898 -13.97 -0.79 38.62
C ALA A 898 -13.85 0.72 38.42
N SER A 899 -13.56 1.46 39.49
CA SER A 899 -13.39 2.91 39.44
C SER A 899 -12.01 3.33 39.92
N ALA A 900 -11.44 4.37 39.32
CA ALA A 900 -10.14 4.95 39.69
C ALA A 900 -10.14 6.49 39.62
N PRO A 901 -9.23 7.16 40.37
CA PRO A 901 -9.03 8.61 40.28
C PRO A 901 -8.08 9.03 39.14
N SER A 902 -7.43 8.09 38.45
CA SER A 902 -6.58 8.34 37.28
C SER A 902 -6.73 7.18 36.27
N PRO A 903 -6.38 7.39 34.99
CA PRO A 903 -6.51 6.35 33.96
C PRO A 903 -5.57 5.16 34.20
N GLU A 904 -4.47 5.33 34.95
CA GLU A 904 -3.56 4.25 35.34
C GLU A 904 -4.00 3.50 36.62
N GLY A 905 -5.00 4.01 37.32
CA GLY A 905 -5.46 3.48 38.60
C GLY A 905 -4.97 4.28 39.82
N PRO A 906 -4.99 3.67 41.02
CA PRO A 906 -5.41 2.31 41.30
C PRO A 906 -6.91 2.12 41.09
N PHE A 907 -7.29 1.05 40.38
CA PHE A 907 -8.68 0.67 40.17
C PHE A 907 -9.21 -0.13 41.36
N ILE A 908 -10.43 0.18 41.78
CA ILE A 908 -11.16 -0.54 42.82
C ILE A 908 -12.40 -1.16 42.17
N ALA A 909 -12.39 -2.48 42.01
CA ALA A 909 -13.54 -3.22 41.49
C ALA A 909 -14.67 -3.29 42.50
N LYS A 910 -15.91 -3.27 42.00
CA LYS A 910 -17.08 -3.60 42.83
C LYS A 910 -16.98 -5.06 43.30
N PRO A 911 -17.45 -5.36 44.53
CA PRO A 911 -17.36 -6.71 45.09
C PRO A 911 -18.30 -7.72 44.42
N THR A 912 -19.22 -7.27 43.56
CA THR A 912 -20.14 -8.09 42.78
C THR A 912 -20.11 -7.68 41.31
N ALA A 913 -20.45 -8.61 40.41
CA ALA A 913 -20.67 -8.30 39.00
C ALA A 913 -21.85 -7.32 38.85
N MET A 914 -21.79 -6.49 37.80
CA MET A 914 -22.81 -5.50 37.47
C MET A 914 -23.88 -6.08 36.54
N ILE A 915 -23.48 -6.91 35.57
CA ILE A 915 -24.38 -7.62 34.65
C ILE A 915 -24.09 -9.12 34.79
N THR A 916 -25.09 -9.89 35.18
CA THR A 916 -24.92 -11.32 35.46
C THR A 916 -25.37 -12.22 34.32
N ASN A 917 -26.02 -11.67 33.29
CA ASN A 917 -26.74 -12.39 32.23
C ASN A 917 -27.92 -13.22 32.75
N GLU A 918 -28.49 -12.82 33.90
CA GLU A 918 -29.71 -13.40 34.51
C GLU A 918 -30.89 -12.40 34.49
N GLU A 919 -30.70 -11.26 33.82
CA GLU A 919 -31.67 -10.19 33.63
C GLU A 919 -32.78 -10.60 32.64
N ASP A 920 -33.85 -9.81 32.53
CA ASP A 920 -34.99 -10.12 31.66
C ASP A 920 -34.62 -10.14 30.15
N VAL A 921 -33.58 -9.39 29.77
CA VAL A 921 -33.06 -9.32 28.41
C VAL A 921 -31.59 -9.74 28.46
N THR A 922 -31.28 -10.86 27.80
CA THR A 922 -29.95 -11.50 27.87
C THR A 922 -29.32 -11.66 26.49
N THR A 923 -28.04 -12.06 26.51
CA THR A 923 -27.24 -12.40 25.33
C THR A 923 -26.79 -13.86 25.43
N ASN A 924 -26.09 -14.39 24.42
CA ASN A 924 -25.50 -15.72 24.56
C ASN A 924 -24.40 -15.71 25.64
N GLN A 925 -23.60 -14.64 25.71
CA GLN A 925 -22.67 -14.38 26.79
C GLN A 925 -22.60 -12.88 27.08
N ALA A 926 -22.70 -12.49 28.35
CA ALA A 926 -22.47 -11.11 28.77
C ALA A 926 -20.96 -10.83 28.79
N ILE A 927 -20.43 -10.45 27.63
CA ILE A 927 -19.05 -10.07 27.40
C ILE A 927 -18.96 -8.80 26.54
N ASP A 928 -17.73 -8.34 26.32
CA ASP A 928 -17.38 -7.23 25.42
C ASP A 928 -18.14 -5.93 25.72
N PRO A 929 -18.08 -5.42 26.96
CA PRO A 929 -18.65 -4.12 27.27
C PRO A 929 -17.99 -3.00 26.46
N ASP A 930 -18.80 -2.08 25.96
CA ASP A 930 -18.38 -0.79 25.41
C ASP A 930 -19.17 0.35 26.06
N ALA A 931 -18.47 1.35 26.60
CA ALA A 931 -19.05 2.45 27.34
C ALA A 931 -18.93 3.72 26.50
N PHE A 932 -20.06 4.36 26.24
CA PHE A 932 -20.15 5.49 25.33
C PHE A 932 -20.80 6.70 26.00
N TYR A 933 -20.21 7.87 25.82
CA TYR A 933 -20.80 9.15 26.17
C TYR A 933 -21.45 9.75 24.93
N ASP A 934 -22.76 10.00 25.00
CA ASP A 934 -23.48 10.68 23.93
C ASP A 934 -23.30 12.21 24.06
N PRO A 935 -22.55 12.86 23.14
CA PRO A 935 -22.30 14.29 23.23
C PRO A 935 -23.56 15.13 22.95
N ILE A 936 -24.61 14.55 22.34
CA ILE A 936 -25.86 15.28 22.05
C ILE A 936 -26.75 15.33 23.29
N SER A 937 -27.06 14.17 23.90
CA SER A 937 -27.97 14.12 25.05
C SER A 937 -27.27 14.31 26.40
N GLY A 938 -25.95 14.13 26.46
CA GLY A 938 -25.17 14.11 27.69
C GLY A 938 -25.35 12.83 28.52
N LYS A 939 -25.97 11.79 27.97
CA LYS A 939 -26.20 10.50 28.63
C LYS A 939 -25.03 9.54 28.38
N TYR A 940 -24.93 8.56 29.25
CA TYR A 940 -23.96 7.47 29.14
C TYR A 940 -24.69 6.17 28.82
N TYR A 941 -24.09 5.37 27.95
CA TYR A 941 -24.63 4.07 27.52
C TYR A 941 -23.58 2.99 27.71
N LEU A 942 -24.06 1.77 27.98
CA LEU A 942 -23.25 0.56 27.93
C LEU A 942 -23.82 -0.36 26.86
N PHE A 943 -22.96 -0.79 25.95
CA PHE A 943 -23.20 -1.79 24.91
C PHE A 943 -22.48 -3.06 25.31
N TRP A 944 -23.05 -4.23 25.01
CA TRP A 944 -22.37 -5.50 25.26
C TRP A 944 -23.02 -6.66 24.51
N GLY A 945 -22.32 -7.80 24.46
CA GLY A 945 -22.91 -9.08 24.13
C GLY A 945 -22.17 -9.89 23.07
N ASN A 946 -22.31 -11.21 23.17
CA ASN A 946 -21.96 -12.16 22.12
C ASN A 946 -23.23 -12.82 21.56
N GLY A 947 -23.30 -12.94 20.24
CA GLY A 947 -24.40 -13.48 19.44
C GLY A 947 -25.66 -12.61 19.39
N VAL A 948 -25.93 -11.84 20.45
CA VAL A 948 -26.97 -10.82 20.53
C VAL A 948 -26.33 -9.58 21.14
N ALA A 949 -26.46 -8.43 20.48
CA ALA A 949 -25.97 -7.15 20.98
C ALA A 949 -27.06 -6.44 21.78
N LEU A 950 -26.73 -5.92 22.96
CA LEU A 950 -27.61 -5.13 23.81
C LEU A 950 -27.04 -3.73 24.05
N VAL A 951 -27.93 -2.80 24.36
CA VAL A 951 -27.61 -1.46 24.87
C VAL A 951 -28.50 -1.12 26.05
N ALA A 952 -27.95 -0.46 27.07
CA ALA A 952 -28.69 0.13 28.18
C ALA A 952 -28.13 1.50 28.55
N GLU A 953 -28.95 2.35 29.16
CA GLU A 953 -28.50 3.62 29.72
C GLU A 953 -27.78 3.37 31.06
N LEU A 954 -26.60 3.95 31.25
CA LEU A 954 -25.89 3.93 32.51
C LEU A 954 -26.52 4.92 33.48
N ALA A 955 -26.71 4.50 34.73
CA ALA A 955 -27.17 5.39 35.79
C ALA A 955 -26.08 6.41 36.16
N ASP A 956 -26.46 7.45 36.91
CA ASP A 956 -25.53 8.52 37.30
C ASP A 956 -24.32 8.05 38.10
N ASP A 957 -24.43 6.91 38.79
CA ASP A 957 -23.33 6.33 39.55
C ASP A 957 -22.29 5.60 38.70
N MET A 958 -22.58 5.39 37.39
CA MET A 958 -21.78 4.62 36.43
C MET A 958 -21.46 3.20 36.91
N THR A 959 -22.21 2.68 37.89
CA THR A 959 -22.00 1.34 38.45
C THR A 959 -23.29 0.53 38.50
N SER A 960 -24.34 1.04 37.87
CA SER A 960 -25.63 0.41 37.68
C SER A 960 -26.26 0.86 36.36
N LEU A 961 -27.16 0.04 35.82
CA LEU A 961 -27.96 0.40 34.64
C LEU A 961 -29.25 1.10 35.08
N VAL A 962 -29.76 2.02 34.26
CA VAL A 962 -31.11 2.57 34.46
C VAL A 962 -32.13 1.45 34.21
N PRO A 963 -33.04 1.15 35.16
CA PRO A 963 -34.03 0.09 35.01
C PRO A 963 -34.87 0.24 33.73
N ASP A 964 -35.26 -0.88 33.13
CA ASP A 964 -36.11 -0.97 31.93
C ASP A 964 -35.54 -0.27 30.67
N THR A 965 -34.25 0.08 30.67
CA THR A 965 -33.60 0.68 29.49
C THR A 965 -32.85 -0.32 28.62
N THR A 966 -32.65 -1.56 29.06
CA THR A 966 -31.96 -2.58 28.27
C THR A 966 -32.77 -2.97 27.03
N THR A 967 -32.17 -2.87 25.85
CA THR A 967 -32.81 -3.20 24.57
C THR A 967 -31.88 -3.98 23.65
N VAL A 968 -32.47 -4.90 22.88
CA VAL A 968 -31.76 -5.62 21.80
C VAL A 968 -31.50 -4.67 20.64
N ILE A 969 -30.24 -4.65 20.18
CA ILE A 969 -29.81 -3.88 19.03
C ILE A 969 -30.23 -4.59 17.76
N SER A 970 -30.78 -3.84 16.81
CA SER A 970 -31.22 -4.34 15.51
C SER A 970 -30.54 -3.59 14.37
N GLY A 971 -30.45 -4.25 13.20
CA GLY A 971 -29.85 -3.69 11.99
C GLY A 971 -28.38 -4.01 11.77
N LEU A 972 -27.80 -4.88 12.61
CA LEU A 972 -26.45 -5.44 12.43
C LEU A 972 -26.53 -6.72 11.59
N THR A 973 -25.61 -6.87 10.63
CA THR A 973 -25.48 -8.07 9.79
C THR A 973 -24.39 -8.98 10.35
N ASP A 974 -24.70 -10.26 10.56
CA ASP A 974 -23.75 -11.29 11.02
C ASP A 974 -22.99 -10.94 12.31
N PHE A 975 -23.63 -10.19 13.20
CA PHE A 975 -23.06 -9.80 14.50
C PHE A 975 -22.53 -11.02 15.28
N ARG A 976 -21.25 -10.96 15.67
CA ARG A 976 -20.67 -11.89 16.63
C ARG A 976 -20.56 -11.27 18.01
N GLU A 977 -19.78 -10.21 18.17
CA GLU A 977 -19.35 -9.64 19.46
C GLU A 977 -18.59 -8.31 19.24
N GLY A 978 -17.93 -7.77 20.27
CA GLY A 978 -16.98 -6.66 20.15
C GLY A 978 -17.57 -5.36 19.62
N THR A 979 -18.72 -4.92 20.13
CA THR A 979 -19.30 -3.62 19.74
C THR A 979 -18.42 -2.46 20.17
N PHE A 980 -18.26 -1.43 19.35
CA PHE A 980 -17.63 -0.18 19.74
C PHE A 980 -18.33 1.03 19.11
N VAL A 981 -18.68 2.05 19.89
CA VAL A 981 -19.48 3.20 19.44
C VAL A 981 -18.71 4.51 19.52
N VAL A 982 -18.72 5.27 18.42
CA VAL A 982 -18.24 6.65 18.37
C VAL A 982 -19.27 7.57 17.74
N TYR A 983 -19.20 8.86 18.04
CA TYR A 983 -20.01 9.88 17.39
C TYR A 983 -19.13 10.81 16.57
N ARG A 984 -19.49 10.99 15.30
CA ARG A 984 -18.92 11.99 14.41
C ARG A 984 -20.07 12.54 13.59
N GLU A 985 -20.32 13.84 13.64
CA GLU A 985 -21.46 14.45 12.95
C GLU A 985 -21.46 14.05 11.46
N PRO A 986 -22.61 13.58 10.89
CA PRO A 986 -23.95 13.58 11.49
C PRO A 986 -24.39 12.27 12.15
N TYR A 987 -23.52 11.25 12.29
CA TYR A 987 -23.93 9.91 12.69
C TYR A 987 -23.30 9.40 13.99
N TYR A 988 -24.02 8.49 14.63
CA TYR A 988 -23.42 7.50 15.52
C TYR A 988 -22.90 6.36 14.65
N HIS A 989 -21.66 5.94 14.90
CA HIS A 989 -21.01 4.83 14.23
C HIS A 989 -20.81 3.70 15.23
N MET A 990 -21.24 2.49 14.87
CA MET A 990 -20.99 1.28 15.62
C MET A 990 -20.17 0.33 14.77
N THR A 991 -18.98 -0.03 15.24
CA THR A 991 -18.22 -1.16 14.72
C THR A 991 -18.54 -2.40 15.56
N TYR A 992 -18.39 -3.57 14.95
CA TYR A 992 -18.58 -4.86 15.62
C TYR A 992 -17.88 -5.98 14.86
N SER A 993 -17.51 -7.04 15.57
CA SER A 993 -16.87 -8.20 14.97
C SER A 993 -17.87 -9.14 14.29
N ILE A 994 -17.44 -9.70 13.16
CA ILE A 994 -18.09 -10.77 12.40
C ILE A 994 -17.15 -11.99 12.39
N ASN A 995 -17.73 -13.18 12.41
CA ASN A 995 -17.03 -14.48 12.54
C ASN A 995 -16.38 -14.70 13.92
N ASP A 996 -15.68 -15.83 14.07
CA ASP A 996 -15.04 -16.24 15.33
C ASP A 996 -13.61 -15.74 15.44
N THR A 997 -13.16 -15.28 16.61
CA THR A 997 -11.77 -14.82 16.81
C THR A 997 -10.73 -15.91 16.51
N GLY A 998 -11.08 -17.20 16.63
CA GLY A 998 -10.23 -18.32 16.22
C GLY A 998 -10.21 -18.61 14.72
N SER A 999 -11.02 -17.91 13.93
CA SER A 999 -11.05 -18.02 12.47
C SER A 999 -10.12 -16.98 11.82
N PRO A 1000 -9.36 -17.35 10.78
CA PRO A 1000 -8.67 -16.38 9.92
C PRO A 1000 -9.59 -15.33 9.28
N ASP A 1001 -10.90 -15.60 9.24
CA ASP A 1001 -11.94 -14.73 8.69
C ASP A 1001 -12.58 -13.78 9.72
N TYR A 1002 -12.04 -13.71 10.96
CA TYR A 1002 -12.46 -12.67 11.91
C TYR A 1002 -12.21 -11.28 11.32
N GLN A 1003 -13.24 -10.44 11.33
CA GLN A 1003 -13.29 -9.17 10.60
C GLN A 1003 -14.23 -8.17 11.28
N VAL A 1004 -14.11 -6.89 10.98
CA VAL A 1004 -14.96 -5.83 11.54
C VAL A 1004 -16.01 -5.42 10.51
N GLY A 1005 -17.28 -5.48 10.89
CA GLY A 1005 -18.39 -4.81 10.19
C GLY A 1005 -18.72 -3.48 10.87
N TYR A 1006 -19.40 -2.59 10.17
CA TYR A 1006 -19.88 -1.35 10.79
C TYR A 1006 -21.29 -0.95 10.35
N ALA A 1007 -21.94 -0.16 11.20
CA ALA A 1007 -23.27 0.36 10.99
C ALA A 1007 -23.38 1.80 11.50
N THR A 1008 -24.34 2.56 10.98
CA THR A 1008 -24.62 3.95 11.38
C THR A 1008 -26.04 4.13 11.90
N SER A 1009 -26.25 5.09 12.79
CA SER A 1009 -27.57 5.51 13.25
C SER A 1009 -27.63 7.02 13.50
N ASP A 1010 -28.83 7.59 13.54
CA ASP A 1010 -29.12 8.94 14.03
C ASP A 1010 -29.44 8.95 15.54
N ASN A 1011 -29.42 7.79 16.19
CA ASN A 1011 -29.68 7.61 17.61
C ASN A 1011 -28.65 6.64 18.20
N PRO A 1012 -28.07 6.92 19.39
CA PRO A 1012 -27.08 6.02 19.99
C PRO A 1012 -27.64 4.62 20.30
N ARG A 1013 -28.97 4.45 20.34
CA ARG A 1013 -29.64 3.17 20.59
C ARG A 1013 -30.18 2.50 19.32
N GLY A 1014 -29.92 3.07 18.15
CA GLY A 1014 -30.45 2.57 16.88
C GLY A 1014 -31.88 3.05 16.55
N PRO A 1015 -32.51 2.49 15.51
CA PRO A 1015 -32.05 1.33 14.73
C PRO A 1015 -30.78 1.63 13.93
N TRP A 1016 -29.96 0.60 13.75
CA TRP A 1016 -28.70 0.71 13.02
C TRP A 1016 -28.87 0.33 11.55
N THR A 1017 -28.07 0.96 10.70
CA THR A 1017 -28.02 0.66 9.26
C THR A 1017 -26.64 0.11 8.94
N TYR A 1018 -26.57 -1.17 8.59
CA TYR A 1018 -25.33 -1.82 8.17
C TYR A 1018 -24.71 -1.15 6.94
N ARG A 1019 -23.38 -0.94 6.98
CA ARG A 1019 -22.62 -0.23 5.95
C ARG A 1019 -21.52 -1.06 5.29
N GLY A 1020 -21.36 -2.32 5.68
CA GLY A 1020 -20.38 -3.22 5.07
C GLY A 1020 -19.26 -3.63 6.02
N ILE A 1021 -18.24 -4.26 5.44
CA ILE A 1021 -17.01 -4.68 6.12
C ILE A 1021 -16.05 -3.49 6.18
N LEU A 1022 -15.64 -3.11 7.38
CA LEU A 1022 -14.73 -2.01 7.65
C LEU A 1022 -13.27 -2.47 7.68
N LEU A 1023 -12.98 -3.63 8.26
CA LEU A 1023 -11.62 -4.16 8.38
C LEU A 1023 -11.63 -5.67 8.13
N HIS A 1024 -10.72 -6.16 7.29
CA HIS A 1024 -10.58 -7.59 6.98
C HIS A 1024 -9.12 -7.99 6.71
N LYS A 1025 -8.88 -9.30 6.69
CA LYS A 1025 -7.56 -9.91 6.47
C LYS A 1025 -6.88 -9.45 5.17
N ASP A 1026 -5.54 -9.41 5.19
CA ASP A 1026 -4.69 -9.26 4.01
C ASP A 1026 -3.71 -10.45 3.94
N VAL A 1027 -4.11 -11.46 3.18
CA VAL A 1027 -3.36 -12.73 3.06
C VAL A 1027 -1.99 -12.51 2.39
N SER A 1028 -1.84 -11.50 1.54
CA SER A 1028 -0.57 -11.21 0.87
C SER A 1028 0.53 -10.79 1.85
N LYS A 1029 0.13 -10.22 2.99
CA LYS A 1029 1.00 -9.80 4.09
C LYS A 1029 1.00 -10.78 5.26
N GLY A 1030 0.28 -11.90 5.16
CA GLY A 1030 0.07 -12.84 6.27
C GLY A 1030 -0.82 -12.32 7.41
N ILE A 1031 -1.54 -11.22 7.18
CA ILE A 1031 -2.43 -10.59 8.16
C ILE A 1031 -3.76 -11.35 8.13
N LEU A 1032 -4.12 -11.98 9.26
CA LEU A 1032 -5.32 -12.81 9.41
C LEU A 1032 -6.10 -12.42 10.67
N ALA A 1033 -7.40 -12.70 10.70
CA ALA A 1033 -8.27 -12.53 11.87
C ALA A 1033 -8.29 -11.11 12.46
N THR A 1034 -8.47 -10.09 11.61
CA THR A 1034 -8.44 -8.67 11.99
C THR A 1034 -9.79 -8.23 12.57
N GLY A 1035 -9.99 -8.34 13.88
CA GLY A 1035 -11.25 -7.96 14.51
C GLY A 1035 -11.09 -7.51 15.95
N HIS A 1036 -12.24 -7.30 16.61
CA HIS A 1036 -12.38 -6.73 17.94
C HIS A 1036 -11.62 -5.40 18.06
N ASP A 1037 -12.28 -4.34 17.63
CA ASP A 1037 -11.68 -3.02 17.52
C ASP A 1037 -12.13 -2.04 18.61
N SER A 1038 -11.37 -0.95 18.70
CA SER A 1038 -11.78 0.31 19.32
C SER A 1038 -11.28 1.47 18.49
N VAL A 1039 -11.98 2.59 18.56
CA VAL A 1039 -11.73 3.76 17.72
C VAL A 1039 -11.55 5.01 18.59
N ILE A 1040 -10.55 5.82 18.30
CA ILE A 1040 -10.37 7.13 18.93
C ILE A 1040 -10.26 8.24 17.90
N ASN A 1041 -10.72 9.43 18.30
CA ASN A 1041 -10.40 10.68 17.65
C ASN A 1041 -9.24 11.34 18.41
N VAL A 1042 -8.29 11.93 17.68
CA VAL A 1042 -7.24 12.76 18.29
C VAL A 1042 -7.88 14.07 18.75
N PRO A 1043 -7.79 14.43 20.04
CA PRO A 1043 -8.50 15.59 20.57
C PRO A 1043 -8.16 16.88 19.83
N GLY A 1044 -9.20 17.58 19.38
CA GLY A 1044 -9.08 18.85 18.67
C GLY A 1044 -8.78 18.73 17.17
N THR A 1045 -8.76 17.52 16.62
CA THR A 1045 -8.63 17.27 15.18
C THR A 1045 -9.76 16.37 14.69
N ASP A 1046 -9.78 16.10 13.38
CA ASP A 1046 -10.65 15.08 12.78
C ASP A 1046 -9.83 13.84 12.35
N ASP A 1047 -8.75 13.56 13.09
CA ASP A 1047 -7.93 12.36 12.85
C ASP A 1047 -8.43 11.21 13.70
N TRP A 1048 -8.64 10.06 13.05
CA TRP A 1048 -9.20 8.88 13.69
C TRP A 1048 -8.29 7.67 13.53
N TYR A 1049 -8.21 6.86 14.58
CA TYR A 1049 -7.39 5.66 14.62
C TYR A 1049 -8.17 4.50 15.19
N MET A 1050 -8.00 3.34 14.58
CA MET A 1050 -8.60 2.08 15.00
C MET A 1050 -7.52 1.18 15.60
N ALA A 1051 -7.66 0.81 16.88
CA ALA A 1051 -6.93 -0.29 17.47
C ALA A 1051 -7.73 -1.57 17.28
N TYR A 1052 -7.09 -2.68 16.94
CA TYR A 1052 -7.72 -3.98 16.75
C TYR A 1052 -6.72 -5.09 17.04
N HIS A 1053 -7.14 -6.36 17.08
CA HIS A 1053 -6.19 -7.48 17.13
C HIS A 1053 -6.19 -8.30 15.86
N ARG A 1054 -5.09 -9.01 15.63
CA ARG A 1054 -4.94 -10.02 14.58
C ARG A 1054 -4.19 -11.24 15.09
N PHE A 1055 -4.12 -12.31 14.32
CA PHE A 1055 -3.18 -13.40 14.63
C PHE A 1055 -1.75 -12.88 14.65
N HIS A 1056 -1.01 -13.24 15.70
CA HIS A 1056 0.42 -12.95 15.82
C HIS A 1056 1.18 -13.46 14.59
N ILE A 1057 2.16 -12.69 14.13
CA ILE A 1057 2.96 -13.08 12.96
C ILE A 1057 4.41 -13.31 13.39
N PRO A 1058 5.01 -14.50 13.12
CA PRO A 1058 4.39 -15.70 12.57
C PRO A 1058 3.62 -16.49 13.64
N ASP A 1059 2.91 -17.53 13.18
CA ASP A 1059 2.37 -18.63 13.97
C ASP A 1059 1.28 -18.30 15.01
N GLY A 1060 0.60 -17.18 14.84
CA GLY A 1060 -0.58 -16.82 15.65
C GLY A 1060 -1.83 -17.63 15.32
N ASP A 1061 -2.72 -17.70 16.30
CA ASP A 1061 -4.02 -18.35 16.22
C ASP A 1061 -5.04 -17.63 17.12
N GLY A 1062 -6.22 -18.22 17.32
CA GLY A 1062 -7.29 -17.64 18.14
C GLY A 1062 -6.92 -17.29 19.57
N THR A 1063 -5.84 -17.82 20.12
CA THR A 1063 -5.33 -17.54 21.48
C THR A 1063 -3.94 -16.92 21.50
N HIS A 1064 -3.35 -16.69 20.33
CA HIS A 1064 -2.04 -16.05 20.15
C HIS A 1064 -2.20 -14.87 19.19
N ARG A 1065 -2.80 -13.79 19.70
CA ARG A 1065 -3.12 -12.58 18.95
C ARG A 1065 -2.22 -11.42 19.36
N GLU A 1066 -2.10 -10.46 18.46
CA GLU A 1066 -1.34 -9.22 18.68
C GLU A 1066 -2.22 -7.99 18.39
N THR A 1067 -2.08 -6.96 19.23
CA THR A 1067 -2.74 -5.67 19.07
C THR A 1067 -2.04 -4.85 18.00
N ARG A 1068 -2.84 -4.19 17.15
CA ARG A 1068 -2.43 -3.33 16.03
C ARG A 1068 -3.22 -2.03 16.08
N ILE A 1069 -2.68 -1.00 15.45
CA ILE A 1069 -3.38 0.26 15.20
C ILE A 1069 -3.21 0.58 13.73
N ASP A 1070 -4.26 1.07 13.08
CA ASP A 1070 -4.20 1.67 11.75
C ASP A 1070 -5.13 2.90 11.68
N ARG A 1071 -4.89 3.78 10.71
CA ARG A 1071 -5.67 5.01 10.55
C ARG A 1071 -7.06 4.70 9.99
N LEU A 1072 -8.06 5.39 10.51
CA LEU A 1072 -9.45 5.34 10.06
C LEU A 1072 -9.81 6.66 9.39
N TYR A 1073 -10.46 6.59 8.24
CA TYR A 1073 -10.91 7.77 7.50
C TYR A 1073 -12.43 7.79 7.39
N PHE A 1074 -12.98 9.00 7.23
CA PHE A 1074 -14.38 9.21 6.91
C PHE A 1074 -14.49 9.88 5.54
N ASP A 1075 -15.48 9.50 4.75
CA ASP A 1075 -15.79 10.13 3.47
C ASP A 1075 -16.61 11.42 3.64
N GLU A 1076 -16.93 12.08 2.52
CA GLU A 1076 -17.71 13.33 2.48
C GLU A 1076 -19.14 13.14 3.01
N ASP A 1077 -19.70 11.93 2.90
CA ASP A 1077 -21.02 11.60 3.45
C ASP A 1077 -20.97 11.31 4.96
N GLY A 1078 -19.77 11.36 5.55
CA GLY A 1078 -19.52 11.08 6.96
C GLY A 1078 -19.55 9.59 7.30
N LEU A 1079 -19.35 8.70 6.32
CA LEU A 1079 -19.27 7.25 6.52
C LEU A 1079 -17.81 6.79 6.68
N MET A 1080 -17.58 5.70 7.41
CA MET A 1080 -16.23 5.15 7.59
C MET A 1080 -15.75 4.47 6.30
N VAL A 1081 -14.54 4.83 5.87
CA VAL A 1081 -13.84 4.20 4.75
C VAL A 1081 -13.18 2.90 5.23
N PRO A 1082 -13.20 1.80 4.44
CA PRO A 1082 -12.52 0.55 4.78
C PRO A 1082 -11.05 0.76 5.22
N VAL A 1083 -10.71 0.26 6.41
CA VAL A 1083 -9.37 0.33 6.98
C VAL A 1083 -8.46 -0.68 6.28
N VAL A 1084 -7.28 -0.22 5.88
CA VAL A 1084 -6.25 -1.08 5.27
C VAL A 1084 -5.26 -1.51 6.36
N PRO A 1085 -5.23 -2.80 6.75
CA PRO A 1085 -4.33 -3.25 7.82
C PRO A 1085 -2.86 -3.23 7.37
N THR A 1086 -1.98 -2.75 8.25
CA THR A 1086 -0.54 -2.64 7.95
C THR A 1086 0.34 -3.55 8.82
N LEU A 1087 1.57 -3.83 8.34
CA LEU A 1087 2.59 -4.54 9.11
C LEU A 1087 3.41 -3.62 10.03
N THR A 1088 3.30 -2.31 9.87
CA THR A 1088 4.10 -1.32 10.61
C THR A 1088 3.31 -0.51 11.62
N GLY A 1089 1.99 -0.36 11.46
CA GLY A 1089 1.16 0.55 12.26
C GLY A 1089 1.23 2.00 11.76
N PRO A 1090 0.65 2.97 12.52
CA PRO A 1090 0.61 4.38 12.13
C PRO A 1090 1.97 5.07 12.34
N ALA A 1091 2.13 6.25 11.73
CA ALA A 1091 3.21 7.17 12.11
C ALA A 1091 2.96 7.77 13.52
N PRO A 1092 4.01 8.29 14.19
CA PRO A 1092 3.86 8.94 15.49
C PRO A 1092 2.91 10.14 15.45
N GLU A 1093 1.82 10.10 16.21
CA GLU A 1093 0.75 11.11 16.21
C GLU A 1093 0.55 11.71 17.61
N ARG A 1094 0.93 12.98 17.80
CA ARG A 1094 0.88 13.64 19.12
C ARG A 1094 -0.40 14.45 19.30
N ILE A 1095 -0.94 14.46 20.51
CA ILE A 1095 -2.11 15.27 20.85
C ILE A 1095 -1.76 16.78 20.76
N PRO A 1096 -2.47 17.57 19.92
CA PRO A 1096 -2.21 18.99 19.78
C PRO A 1096 -2.35 19.77 21.09
N GLY A 1097 -1.54 20.81 21.27
CA GLY A 1097 -1.58 21.67 22.47
C GLY A 1097 -0.88 21.09 23.71
N CYS A 1098 -0.42 19.84 23.67
CA CYS A 1098 0.35 19.19 24.72
C CYS A 1098 1.86 19.35 24.51
N GLY A 1099 2.42 20.53 24.85
CA GLY A 1099 3.85 20.82 24.67
C GLY A 1099 4.78 19.96 25.55
N ARG A 1100 5.98 19.64 25.05
CA ARG A 1100 7.04 19.01 25.85
C ARG A 1100 7.38 19.92 27.04
N ARG A 1101 7.20 19.43 28.27
CA ARG A 1101 8.01 19.92 29.40
C ARG A 1101 9.41 19.36 29.25
N GLU A 1102 10.23 20.01 28.44
CA GLU A 1102 11.68 19.78 28.49
C GLU A 1102 12.24 20.35 29.79
N GLY A 1103 13.12 19.56 30.40
CA GLY A 1103 13.64 19.78 31.75
C GLY A 1103 14.29 21.15 31.90
N CYS A 1104 14.01 21.75 33.05
CA CYS A 1104 14.61 22.99 33.52
C CYS A 1104 16.14 22.83 33.65
N GLY A 1105 16.86 23.19 32.59
CA GLY A 1105 18.28 23.47 32.61
C GLY A 1105 18.53 24.85 33.24
N LYS A 1106 19.39 24.90 34.25
CA LYS A 1106 19.88 26.12 34.89
C LYS A 1106 20.39 27.11 33.84
N GLY A 1107 19.90 28.36 33.87
CA GLY A 1107 20.41 29.40 32.97
C GLY A 1107 19.73 30.76 33.04
N HIS A 1108 19.80 31.42 34.21
CA HIS A 1108 20.22 32.82 34.36
C HIS A 1108 19.62 33.99 33.49
N TRP A 1109 19.00 34.94 34.22
CA TRP A 1109 18.72 36.38 33.96
C TRP A 1109 17.61 36.70 32.93
N SER A 1110 16.66 37.61 33.16
CA SER A 1110 16.55 38.77 34.07
C SER A 1110 15.10 39.08 34.43
#